data_AF-A0A0F2LSN6-F1
#
_entry.id   AF-A0A0F2LSN6-F1
#
_cell.length_a   1.000
_cell.length_b   1.000
_cell.length_c   1.000
_cell.angle_alpha   90.00
_cell.angle_beta   90.00
_cell.angle_gamma   90.00
#
_symmetry.space_group_name_H-M   'P 1'
#
loop_
_entity.id
_entity.type
_entity.pdbx_description
1 polymer ?
#
loop_
_entity_poly.entity_id
_entity_poly.type
_entity_poly.pdbx_seq_one_letter_code
_entity_poly.pdbx_strand_id
1 'polypeptide(L)'
;MDAFLAAALAPKTRPKRKSTPSIQARNDSNESDNDGRGSGSRTGSTNDAKRPRPRGFSLATETKAETKAKVTTEMTTRTRTTTEEATGRTKATASLDGTQKPTMLSFQDTISSLNTSSSGPTRTRLILDKAITLQDKGRLDDAYSLLTRALIACVCHAQLRSQFKDAGVPLDAIDPVGQCSCRDFVAMAQTRRPQTMSLGFGAPTPAEGENMPFPISELDLAAVYNLATRNPVCTCGSGRLHCTEPDHLAALDRLAAVASKLGRHEDVSRIGQWYMDLAPQHAEGYLHVAKAVLALTAAKKKDGRLKDDVRRERKQARFTARCLYTHGLHNVRAYGDAASDLAQVLARCCRQYSHDDYLPDLPVETVEAIFRHLSLSDILACRRVSRRWALVLKRVRLRPAQVRFHGWSEAPVKGLQSLLRQMPDLRTDHLSINFASSRDPLRTARFVTLALNHFKDTESLELWTWPYDEFVSTFDSIAPTALVTVTDEKIAIEARLGPAPLPPLPTVSRCRKLTLHTVKYSKDLAVARCLVPWASQSLESIELNGVFVGGPFAFRLPRLRHVKLLTSEWGADKLGFEFTTSVCEASACLQQLYLDDITFYVHRNIPTAAEDKLLGRLTEAFQHLHTLVIGPRCQLDGSSLLSMGIASFVIFPPLPPGLRCLDIISDKEFLAERIMFGDRYDPNLTTIMTGGDVRPLQHLESFRCLSPVVNPVHMFQLIEPSLGVAGCLAHLELNVRDIDSNFMQDLPPCLRIPFPERIRTIGLYDFNCSSTSAGSDVLIRDRIFLDWVRQFRNVETISVYPAWRYAARANDGGEGGRFVVALVEQALRYAAADARTAAEAEDKNQKDIDMSQHLKLRTIYQGMLHGTWQQRATKLIAGHLLHIPPGHLDYRPPVFPWPDRTEEVADRDNDL
;
A
#
# COMPACT_ATOMS: atom_id res chain seq x y z
N MET A 1 35.79 -30.22 -14.72
CA MET A 1 34.66 -29.61 -14.01
C MET A 1 35.14 -28.92 -12.73
N ASP A 2 36.23 -29.41 -12.13
CA ASP A 2 36.84 -28.92 -10.89
C ASP A 2 37.21 -27.43 -10.87
N ALA A 3 37.74 -26.85 -11.97
CA ALA A 3 38.00 -25.41 -12.04
C ALA A 3 36.71 -24.56 -12.04
N PHE A 4 35.64 -25.08 -12.65
CA PHE A 4 34.31 -24.46 -12.62
C PHE A 4 33.64 -24.65 -11.26
N LEU A 5 33.75 -25.83 -10.65
CA LEU A 5 33.30 -26.12 -9.28
C LEU A 5 34.02 -25.22 -8.28
N ALA A 6 35.34 -25.08 -8.37
CA ALA A 6 36.13 -24.17 -7.55
C ALA A 6 35.71 -22.70 -7.73
N ALA A 7 35.51 -22.25 -8.98
CA ALA A 7 35.06 -20.88 -9.25
C ALA A 7 33.60 -20.62 -8.83
N ALA A 8 32.74 -21.64 -8.88
CA ALA A 8 31.34 -21.53 -8.47
C ALA A 8 31.21 -21.58 -6.94
N LEU A 9 31.95 -22.47 -6.27
CA LEU A 9 31.94 -22.69 -4.82
C LEU A 9 32.73 -21.64 -4.04
N ALA A 10 33.64 -20.90 -4.68
CA ALA A 10 34.36 -19.81 -4.04
C ALA A 10 33.38 -18.73 -3.51
N PRO A 11 33.43 -18.39 -2.21
CA PRO A 11 32.66 -17.26 -1.69
C PRO A 11 33.11 -15.99 -2.41
N LYS A 12 32.14 -15.26 -3.00
CA LYS A 12 32.42 -13.97 -3.65
C LYS A 12 32.87 -12.96 -2.58
N THR A 13 34.18 -12.88 -2.36
CA THR A 13 34.78 -11.78 -1.60
C THR A 13 34.58 -10.49 -2.41
N ARG A 14 33.64 -9.65 -1.97
CA ARG A 14 33.50 -8.28 -2.45
C ARG A 14 34.86 -7.58 -2.34
N PRO A 15 35.33 -6.83 -3.35
CA PRO A 15 36.52 -6.00 -3.18
C PRO A 15 36.24 -4.99 -2.06
N LYS A 16 37.01 -5.07 -0.97
CA LYS A 16 36.98 -4.10 0.13
C LYS A 16 37.24 -2.71 -0.46
N ARG A 17 36.22 -1.85 -0.43
CA ARG A 17 36.39 -0.41 -0.63
C ARG A 17 37.25 0.11 0.52
N LYS A 18 38.36 0.78 0.20
CA LYS A 18 39.19 1.51 1.17
C LYS A 18 38.30 2.43 1.99
N SER A 19 38.14 2.14 3.27
CA SER A 19 37.58 3.04 4.27
C SER A 19 38.69 3.93 4.81
N THR A 20 38.52 5.24 4.71
CA THR A 20 39.26 6.25 5.46
C THR A 20 38.96 6.09 6.96
N PRO A 21 39.92 6.32 7.87
CA PRO A 21 39.78 5.98 9.28
C PRO A 21 38.89 6.99 10.01
N SER A 22 37.87 6.48 10.71
CA SER A 22 37.11 7.25 11.70
C SER A 22 37.78 7.13 13.07
N ILE A 23 38.06 8.28 13.67
CA ILE A 23 38.53 8.43 15.05
C ILE A 23 37.47 7.85 16.00
N GLN A 24 37.82 6.79 16.72
CA GLN A 24 37.08 6.30 17.89
C GLN A 24 37.52 7.09 19.11
N ALA A 25 36.58 7.80 19.73
CA ALA A 25 36.70 8.21 21.12
C ALA A 25 36.13 7.09 22.01
N ARG A 26 36.96 6.65 22.96
CA ARG A 26 36.61 5.79 24.09
C ARG A 26 35.53 6.44 24.95
N ASN A 27 34.59 5.64 25.44
CA ASN A 27 33.87 5.92 26.67
C ASN A 27 33.89 4.63 27.49
N ASP A 28 34.74 4.62 28.51
CA ASP A 28 34.65 3.70 29.64
C ASP A 28 34.29 4.53 30.87
N SER A 29 33.28 4.02 31.57
CA SER A 29 33.15 3.91 33.04
C SER A 29 33.08 5.16 33.94
N ASN A 30 32.06 5.06 34.81
CA ASN A 30 32.01 5.38 36.24
C ASN A 30 31.29 6.66 36.70
N GLU A 31 30.16 6.39 37.37
CA GLU A 31 29.89 6.72 38.79
C GLU A 31 30.42 8.05 39.33
N SER A 32 29.51 8.94 39.72
CA SER A 32 29.31 9.29 41.13
C SER A 32 28.31 10.44 41.30
N ASP A 33 27.51 10.25 42.35
CA ASP A 33 26.75 11.14 43.22
C ASP A 33 26.85 12.67 43.16
N ASN A 34 25.76 13.23 43.71
CA ASN A 34 25.57 14.50 44.41
C ASN A 34 25.05 15.74 43.64
N ASP A 35 23.80 16.06 43.99
CA ASP A 35 23.39 17.28 44.70
C ASP A 35 24.10 18.59 44.40
N GLY A 36 23.30 19.63 44.13
CA GLY A 36 23.73 20.98 44.49
C GLY A 36 23.10 22.11 43.68
N ARG A 37 22.15 22.79 44.32
CA ARG A 37 21.69 24.16 44.01
C ARG A 37 22.85 25.11 43.68
N GLY A 38 22.61 26.08 42.79
CA GLY A 38 23.55 27.20 42.63
C GLY A 38 23.15 28.24 41.60
N SER A 39 22.30 29.17 42.02
CA SER A 39 22.12 30.50 41.42
C SER A 39 23.43 31.25 41.22
N GLY A 40 23.62 31.95 40.10
CA GLY A 40 24.77 32.82 39.91
C GLY A 40 24.75 33.64 38.62
N SER A 41 24.09 34.80 38.69
CA SER A 41 24.29 35.94 37.78
C SER A 41 25.73 36.44 37.83
N ARG A 42 26.36 36.75 36.67
CA ARG A 42 27.06 38.04 36.44
C ARG A 42 27.77 38.17 35.07
N THR A 43 27.43 39.27 34.39
CA THR A 43 28.30 40.26 33.71
C THR A 43 29.34 39.81 32.66
N GLY A 44 29.06 40.14 31.39
CA GLY A 44 29.61 41.34 30.73
C GLY A 44 31.08 41.39 30.30
N SER A 45 31.27 41.77 29.02
CA SER A 45 32.40 42.56 28.46
C SER A 45 33.72 41.80 28.23
N THR A 46 34.57 42.00 27.23
CA THR A 46 34.68 42.74 25.95
C THR A 46 36.06 42.37 25.36
N ASN A 47 36.27 42.63 24.06
CA ASN A 47 37.57 42.86 23.39
C ASN A 47 38.45 41.61 23.12
N ASP A 48 39.20 41.48 22.02
CA ASP A 48 39.28 42.14 20.71
C ASP A 48 40.31 41.35 19.86
N ALA A 49 40.39 41.70 18.57
CA ALA A 49 41.57 41.61 17.70
C ALA A 49 41.85 40.36 16.82
N LYS A 50 41.54 40.54 15.52
CA LYS A 50 42.45 40.57 14.32
C LYS A 50 43.27 39.29 14.04
N ARG A 51 43.25 38.64 12.86
CA ARG A 51 43.45 39.04 11.42
C ARG A 51 43.61 37.69 10.63
N PRO A 52 43.84 37.61 9.29
CA PRO A 52 43.36 38.40 8.15
C PRO A 52 42.77 37.52 7.00
N ARG A 53 42.15 38.20 6.01
CA ARG A 53 41.73 37.71 4.68
C ARG A 53 42.93 37.52 3.72
N PRO A 54 42.71 36.87 2.55
CA PRO A 54 42.60 37.63 1.29
C PRO A 54 41.38 37.18 0.44
N ARG A 55 40.52 38.06 -0.10
CA ARG A 55 40.56 38.78 -1.41
C ARG A 55 40.93 37.85 -2.59
N GLY A 56 40.19 37.73 -3.70
CA GLY A 56 38.96 38.37 -4.20
C GLY A 56 38.87 38.24 -5.74
N PHE A 57 37.64 38.36 -6.30
CA PHE A 57 37.26 38.75 -7.68
C PHE A 57 37.77 37.88 -8.87
N SER A 58 37.13 37.76 -10.04
CA SER A 58 35.80 38.09 -10.60
C SER A 58 35.68 37.47 -12.00
N LEU A 59 34.47 37.52 -12.56
CA LEU A 59 34.03 37.13 -13.91
C LEU A 59 34.97 37.54 -15.07
N ALA A 60 35.01 36.71 -16.15
CA ALA A 60 34.36 37.01 -17.44
C ALA A 60 34.64 35.94 -18.54
N THR A 61 33.57 35.63 -19.30
CA THR A 61 33.44 35.30 -20.75
C THR A 61 34.37 34.32 -21.50
N GLU A 62 33.69 33.37 -22.17
CA GLU A 62 33.88 32.78 -23.52
C GLU A 62 35.29 32.53 -24.11
N THR A 63 35.56 31.29 -24.54
CA THR A 63 35.71 30.88 -25.96
C THR A 63 36.22 29.43 -26.11
N LYS A 64 35.86 28.81 -27.24
CA LYS A 64 36.32 27.50 -27.73
C LYS A 64 37.85 27.42 -27.84
N ALA A 65 38.43 26.26 -27.53
CA ALA A 65 39.60 25.74 -28.22
C ALA A 65 39.71 24.22 -28.08
N GLU A 66 39.69 23.54 -29.22
CA GLU A 66 40.27 22.21 -29.40
C GLU A 66 41.79 22.29 -29.14
N THR A 67 42.37 21.27 -28.51
CA THR A 67 43.72 20.85 -28.92
C THR A 67 44.02 19.40 -28.55
N LYS A 68 44.58 18.75 -29.57
CA LYS A 68 45.19 17.43 -29.64
C LYS A 68 46.31 17.25 -28.62
N ALA A 69 46.45 16.04 -28.11
CA ALA A 69 47.74 15.49 -27.70
C ALA A 69 48.01 14.19 -28.48
N LYS A 70 49.25 14.09 -28.93
CA LYS A 70 49.81 13.29 -30.02
C LYS A 70 50.64 12.17 -29.40
N VAL A 71 50.41 10.91 -29.78
CA VAL A 71 51.40 9.83 -29.63
C VAL A 71 51.42 8.99 -30.91
N THR A 72 52.41 9.33 -31.73
CA THR A 72 53.20 8.59 -32.74
C THR A 72 53.79 7.28 -32.17
N THR A 73 54.06 6.16 -32.86
CA THR A 73 54.02 5.70 -34.27
C THR A 73 54.17 4.17 -34.25
N GLU A 74 53.63 3.44 -35.24
CA GLU A 74 54.33 2.47 -36.12
C GLU A 74 53.34 1.48 -36.75
N MET A 75 52.93 1.80 -37.98
CA MET A 75 52.31 0.89 -38.93
C MET A 75 53.37 0.53 -39.98
N THR A 76 53.57 -0.76 -40.21
CA THR A 76 54.21 -1.27 -41.42
C THR A 76 53.12 -1.68 -42.40
N THR A 77 53.04 -0.95 -43.51
CA THR A 77 52.21 -1.21 -44.68
C THR A 77 52.83 -2.31 -45.55
N ARG A 78 52.01 -3.23 -46.08
CA ARG A 78 52.23 -3.74 -47.43
C ARG A 78 50.95 -4.25 -48.09
N THR A 79 50.96 -4.11 -49.41
CA THR A 79 49.86 -3.89 -50.34
C THR A 79 49.49 -5.20 -51.06
N ARG A 80 48.18 -5.45 -51.18
CA ARG A 80 47.39 -5.90 -52.37
C ARG A 80 48.02 -6.89 -53.35
N THR A 81 47.35 -8.02 -53.62
CA THR A 81 46.64 -8.33 -54.91
C THR A 81 46.08 -9.76 -54.95
N THR A 82 44.98 -9.88 -55.70
CA THR A 82 44.30 -11.05 -56.28
C THR A 82 45.29 -11.98 -57.02
N THR A 83 45.07 -13.26 -57.28
CA THR A 83 44.03 -13.87 -58.16
C THR A 83 44.20 -15.40 -58.15
N GLU A 84 43.10 -16.12 -58.29
CA GLU A 84 42.87 -17.37 -59.06
C GLU A 84 43.61 -18.71 -58.83
N GLU A 85 42.76 -19.73 -58.94
CA GLU A 85 42.97 -21.18 -58.95
C GLU A 85 43.80 -21.66 -60.16
N ALA A 86 44.57 -22.75 -59.98
CA ALA A 86 44.58 -23.90 -60.91
C ALA A 86 45.58 -25.00 -60.48
N THR A 87 45.04 -26.21 -60.31
CA THR A 87 45.55 -27.52 -60.77
C THR A 87 47.05 -27.87 -60.74
N GLY A 88 47.37 -28.93 -59.99
CA GLY A 88 47.87 -30.20 -60.56
C GLY A 88 49.34 -30.35 -61.02
N ARG A 89 49.98 -31.39 -60.42
CA ARG A 89 50.93 -32.37 -61.01
C ARG A 89 52.46 -32.21 -60.77
N THR A 90 52.96 -33.12 -59.92
CA THR A 90 54.23 -33.90 -59.94
C THR A 90 55.57 -33.23 -60.25
N LYS A 91 56.55 -33.36 -59.33
CA LYS A 91 57.71 -34.28 -59.44
C LYS A 91 58.58 -34.25 -58.18
N ALA A 92 59.22 -35.39 -57.93
CA ALA A 92 60.06 -35.72 -56.79
C ALA A 92 61.45 -35.08 -56.84
N THR A 93 62.03 -34.86 -55.65
CA THR A 93 63.46 -35.10 -55.35
C THR A 93 63.63 -35.23 -53.83
N ALA A 94 64.41 -36.25 -53.43
CA ALA A 94 64.96 -36.47 -52.09
C ALA A 94 65.83 -35.27 -51.66
N SER A 95 66.10 -34.98 -50.38
CA SER A 95 66.79 -35.84 -49.43
C SER A 95 67.07 -35.07 -48.12
N LEU A 96 67.07 -35.81 -47.00
CA LEU A 96 67.81 -35.60 -45.74
C LEU A 96 67.61 -34.28 -44.96
N ASP A 97 66.83 -34.35 -43.87
CA ASP A 97 67.44 -34.15 -42.55
C ASP A 97 66.64 -34.79 -41.41
N GLY A 98 67.39 -35.42 -40.50
CA GLY A 98 66.88 -36.29 -39.44
C GLY A 98 66.40 -35.53 -38.21
N THR A 99 65.19 -35.85 -37.77
CA THR A 99 64.81 -35.75 -36.36
C THR A 99 63.91 -36.93 -36.03
N GLN A 100 64.47 -37.90 -35.31
CA GLN A 100 63.77 -39.10 -34.87
C GLN A 100 62.56 -38.71 -34.01
N LYS A 101 61.36 -38.78 -34.61
CA LYS A 101 60.12 -38.94 -33.85
C LYS A 101 60.13 -40.35 -33.23
N PRO A 102 59.72 -40.52 -31.97
CA PRO A 102 59.57 -41.85 -31.40
C PRO A 102 58.47 -42.57 -32.20
N THR A 103 58.86 -43.64 -32.88
CA THR A 103 57.95 -44.58 -33.53
C THR A 103 57.06 -45.15 -32.44
N MET A 104 55.85 -44.60 -32.31
CA MET A 104 54.80 -45.25 -31.55
C MET A 104 54.55 -46.61 -32.18
N LEU A 105 54.75 -47.67 -31.39
CA LEU A 105 54.13 -48.96 -31.62
C LEU A 105 52.68 -48.73 -32.04
N SER A 106 52.25 -49.37 -33.13
CA SER A 106 50.89 -49.23 -33.61
C SER A 106 49.95 -49.66 -32.47
N PHE A 107 48.91 -48.87 -32.22
CA PHE A 107 47.92 -49.17 -31.19
C PHE A 107 47.20 -50.51 -31.47
N GLN A 108 47.26 -50.99 -32.72
CA GLN A 108 46.84 -52.34 -33.12
C GLN A 108 47.66 -53.43 -32.38
N ASP A 109 48.96 -53.22 -32.16
CA ASP A 109 49.85 -54.21 -31.53
C ASP A 109 49.66 -54.30 -30.00
N THR A 110 49.28 -53.19 -29.36
CA THR A 110 48.95 -53.18 -27.93
C THR A 110 47.56 -53.77 -27.64
N ILE A 111 46.65 -53.74 -28.62
CA ILE A 111 45.33 -54.37 -28.47
C ILE A 111 45.38 -55.86 -28.84
N SER A 112 46.19 -56.24 -29.83
CA SER A 112 46.34 -57.64 -30.25
C SER A 112 47.03 -58.51 -29.19
N SER A 113 47.79 -57.92 -28.26
CA SER A 113 48.38 -58.59 -27.10
C SER A 113 47.43 -58.74 -25.90
N LEU A 114 46.25 -58.10 -25.93
CA LEU A 114 45.18 -58.23 -24.93
C LEU A 114 44.01 -59.05 -25.49
N ASN A 115 44.30 -60.19 -26.12
CA ASN A 115 43.32 -61.21 -26.55
C ASN A 115 42.63 -61.90 -25.35
N THR A 116 41.93 -61.12 -24.53
CA THR A 116 40.87 -61.62 -23.66
C THR A 116 39.54 -61.23 -24.30
N SER A 117 38.76 -62.23 -24.65
CA SER A 117 37.39 -62.12 -25.17
C SER A 117 36.40 -61.55 -24.12
N SER A 118 36.87 -60.94 -23.03
CA SER A 118 36.01 -60.40 -21.98
C SER A 118 35.55 -59.00 -22.34
N SER A 119 34.36 -58.89 -22.93
CA SER A 119 33.52 -57.71 -22.73
C SER A 119 33.20 -57.60 -21.25
N GLY A 120 33.71 -56.57 -20.57
CA GLY A 120 33.44 -56.36 -19.15
C GLY A 120 33.74 -54.92 -18.72
N PRO A 121 33.25 -54.51 -17.54
CA PRO A 121 33.45 -53.16 -16.97
C PRO A 121 34.93 -52.72 -17.01
N THR A 122 35.84 -53.67 -16.83
CA THR A 122 37.29 -53.50 -16.83
C THR A 122 37.83 -52.88 -18.12
N ARG A 123 37.26 -53.20 -19.30
CA ARG A 123 37.76 -52.68 -20.58
C ARG A 123 37.38 -51.23 -20.80
N THR A 124 36.13 -50.85 -20.50
CA THR A 124 35.67 -49.46 -20.59
C THR A 124 36.50 -48.57 -19.67
N ARG A 125 36.74 -49.02 -18.44
CA ARG A 125 37.57 -48.32 -17.47
C ARG A 125 39.01 -48.08 -17.96
N LEU A 126 39.67 -49.11 -18.51
CA LEU A 126 41.03 -48.96 -19.07
C LEU A 126 41.11 -47.92 -20.20
N ILE A 127 40.10 -47.90 -21.10
CA ILE A 127 40.05 -46.93 -22.19
C ILE A 127 39.76 -45.52 -21.62
N LEU A 128 38.84 -45.43 -20.66
CA LEU A 128 38.50 -44.19 -19.97
C LEU A 128 39.72 -43.59 -19.28
N ASP A 129 40.45 -44.36 -18.48
CA ASP A 129 41.67 -43.93 -17.78
C ASP A 129 42.71 -43.41 -18.78
N LYS A 130 42.91 -44.13 -19.89
CA LYS A 130 43.80 -43.66 -20.97
C LYS A 130 43.32 -42.34 -21.57
N ALA A 131 42.03 -42.19 -21.82
CA ALA A 131 41.47 -40.95 -22.36
C ALA A 131 41.63 -39.78 -21.38
N ILE A 132 41.51 -40.03 -20.07
CA ILE A 132 41.76 -39.04 -19.01
C ILE A 132 43.22 -38.57 -19.08
N THR A 133 44.18 -39.50 -19.17
CA THR A 133 45.60 -39.10 -19.29
C THR A 133 45.89 -38.26 -20.53
N LEU A 134 45.19 -38.49 -21.65
CA LEU A 134 45.33 -37.66 -22.86
C LEU A 134 44.67 -36.30 -22.70
N GLN A 135 43.51 -36.25 -22.03
CA GLN A 135 42.83 -35.00 -21.68
C GLN A 135 43.73 -34.11 -20.81
N ASP A 136 44.39 -34.69 -19.81
CA ASP A 136 45.27 -33.98 -18.89
C ASP A 136 46.56 -33.51 -19.59
N LYS A 137 47.03 -34.26 -20.60
CA LYS A 137 48.13 -33.84 -21.49
C LYS A 137 47.72 -32.80 -22.54
N GLY A 138 46.48 -32.34 -22.54
CA GLY A 138 45.96 -31.35 -23.51
C GLY A 138 45.72 -31.90 -24.92
N ARG A 139 45.83 -33.23 -25.13
CA ARG A 139 45.56 -33.90 -26.41
C ARG A 139 44.04 -34.15 -26.55
N LEU A 140 43.29 -33.07 -26.69
CA LEU A 140 41.83 -33.08 -26.59
C LEU A 140 41.14 -33.89 -27.70
N ASP A 141 41.61 -33.85 -28.95
CA ASP A 141 41.02 -34.64 -30.05
C ASP A 141 41.24 -36.16 -29.87
N ASP A 142 42.43 -36.55 -29.39
CA ASP A 142 42.73 -37.95 -29.10
C ASP A 142 41.92 -38.45 -27.90
N ALA A 143 41.78 -37.60 -26.87
CA ALA A 143 40.94 -37.89 -25.71
C ALA A 143 39.46 -38.02 -26.13
N TYR A 144 38.96 -37.14 -27.00
CA TYR A 144 37.61 -37.21 -27.55
C TYR A 144 37.39 -38.54 -28.28
N SER A 145 38.32 -38.93 -29.15
CA SER A 145 38.25 -40.18 -29.91
C SER A 145 38.27 -41.42 -29.00
N LEU A 146 39.12 -41.43 -27.96
CA LEU A 146 39.16 -42.54 -27.00
C LEU A 146 37.92 -42.59 -26.10
N LEU A 147 37.36 -41.45 -25.69
CA LEU A 147 36.12 -41.41 -24.90
C LEU A 147 34.94 -41.96 -25.72
N THR A 148 34.84 -41.60 -27.00
CA THR A 148 33.86 -42.19 -27.93
C THR A 148 34.01 -43.71 -28.01
N ARG A 149 35.25 -44.22 -28.11
CA ARG A 149 35.52 -45.67 -28.06
C ARG A 149 35.20 -46.30 -26.71
N ALA A 150 35.39 -45.59 -25.59
CA ALA A 150 35.02 -46.07 -24.27
C ALA A 150 33.50 -46.30 -24.16
N LEU A 151 32.69 -45.41 -24.76
CA LEU A 151 31.23 -45.57 -24.84
C LEU A 151 30.86 -46.84 -25.63
N ILE A 152 31.43 -47.03 -26.83
CA ILE A 152 31.22 -48.25 -27.64
C ILE A 152 31.69 -49.49 -26.86
N ALA A 153 32.74 -49.36 -26.05
CA ALA A 153 33.29 -50.47 -25.29
C ALA A 153 32.38 -50.94 -24.14
N CYS A 154 31.41 -50.12 -23.71
CA CYS A 154 30.52 -50.39 -22.60
C CYS A 154 29.71 -51.68 -22.82
N VAL A 155 29.38 -52.36 -21.71
CA VAL A 155 28.61 -53.61 -21.72
C VAL A 155 27.23 -53.41 -22.34
N CYS A 156 26.60 -52.25 -22.19
CA CYS A 156 25.32 -51.95 -22.82
C CYS A 156 25.36 -52.01 -24.35
N HIS A 157 26.53 -51.82 -24.98
CA HIS A 157 26.69 -51.95 -26.43
C HIS A 157 27.14 -53.34 -26.85
N ALA A 158 27.21 -54.34 -25.97
CA ALA A 158 27.67 -55.69 -26.30
C ALA A 158 26.87 -56.33 -27.45
N GLN A 159 25.53 -56.25 -27.39
CA GLN A 159 24.66 -56.79 -28.43
C GLN A 159 24.83 -56.08 -29.77
N LEU A 160 24.85 -54.73 -29.76
CA LEU A 160 25.07 -53.92 -30.96
C LEU A 160 26.44 -54.20 -31.59
N ARG A 161 27.47 -54.33 -30.76
CA ARG A 161 28.82 -54.71 -31.22
C ARG A 161 28.84 -56.09 -31.85
N SER A 162 28.11 -57.07 -31.29
CA SER A 162 27.97 -58.39 -31.91
C SER A 162 27.34 -58.25 -33.28
N GLN A 163 26.20 -57.56 -33.38
CA GLN A 163 25.49 -57.36 -34.65
C GLN A 163 26.36 -56.69 -35.71
N PHE A 164 27.11 -55.64 -35.36
CA PHE A 164 28.02 -54.97 -36.28
C PHE A 164 29.19 -55.86 -36.69
N LYS A 165 29.74 -56.61 -35.74
CA LYS A 165 30.82 -57.58 -36.02
C LYS A 165 30.32 -58.70 -36.95
N ASP A 166 29.12 -59.22 -36.71
CA ASP A 166 28.48 -60.26 -37.52
C ASP A 166 28.15 -59.73 -38.93
N ALA A 167 27.85 -58.43 -39.05
CA ALA A 167 27.64 -57.73 -40.32
C ALA A 167 28.94 -57.28 -41.02
N GLY A 168 30.12 -57.53 -40.43
CA GLY A 168 31.42 -57.10 -40.98
C GLY A 168 31.64 -55.58 -40.97
N VAL A 169 30.85 -54.83 -40.21
CA VAL A 169 30.96 -53.37 -40.11
C VAL A 169 32.01 -53.02 -39.05
N PRO A 170 33.00 -52.15 -39.35
CA PRO A 170 34.00 -51.76 -38.37
C PRO A 170 33.35 -51.09 -37.16
N LEU A 171 33.84 -51.42 -35.95
CA LEU A 171 33.29 -50.89 -34.69
C LEU A 171 33.37 -49.36 -34.60
N ASP A 172 34.33 -48.74 -35.27
CA ASP A 172 34.45 -47.27 -35.34
C ASP A 172 33.32 -46.62 -36.16
N ALA A 173 32.57 -47.39 -36.94
CA ALA A 173 31.35 -46.93 -37.64
C ALA A 173 30.09 -47.05 -36.78
N ILE A 174 30.17 -47.67 -35.59
CA ILE A 174 29.11 -47.57 -34.60
C ILE A 174 29.11 -46.12 -34.13
N ASP A 175 28.06 -45.37 -34.48
CA ASP A 175 27.73 -44.17 -33.72
C ASP A 175 27.38 -44.66 -32.31
N PRO A 176 28.23 -44.43 -31.28
CA PRO A 176 27.97 -44.96 -29.95
C PRO A 176 26.65 -44.45 -29.38
N VAL A 177 26.07 -43.46 -30.05
CA VAL A 177 25.06 -42.62 -29.45
C VAL A 177 23.83 -42.43 -30.32
N GLY A 178 23.73 -43.15 -31.43
CA GLY A 178 22.52 -43.32 -32.26
C GLY A 178 21.65 -42.07 -32.34
N GLN A 179 21.79 -41.29 -33.41
CA GLN A 179 20.99 -40.09 -33.65
C GLN A 179 19.49 -40.41 -33.77
N CYS A 180 18.77 -40.44 -32.65
CA CYS A 180 17.35 -40.23 -32.68
C CYS A 180 17.03 -38.75 -32.50
N SER A 181 16.42 -38.15 -33.51
CA SER A 181 15.81 -36.81 -33.45
C SER A 181 14.40 -36.81 -32.81
N CYS A 182 13.87 -37.97 -32.44
CA CYS A 182 12.55 -38.16 -31.81
C CYS A 182 12.42 -37.57 -30.41
N ARG A 183 13.53 -37.33 -29.70
CA ARG A 183 13.55 -36.81 -28.33
C ARG A 183 14.26 -35.47 -28.32
N ASP A 184 13.49 -34.39 -28.39
CA ASP A 184 14.00 -33.05 -28.19
C ASP A 184 13.80 -32.62 -26.73
N PHE A 185 14.83 -32.87 -25.91
CA PHE A 185 14.83 -32.48 -24.50
C PHE A 185 14.81 -30.97 -24.28
N VAL A 186 15.25 -30.18 -25.27
CA VAL A 186 15.22 -28.71 -25.18
C VAL A 186 13.78 -28.23 -25.38
N ALA A 187 13.08 -28.75 -26.40
CA ALA A 187 11.66 -28.48 -26.60
C ALA A 187 10.83 -28.97 -25.40
N MET A 188 11.12 -30.19 -24.89
CA MET A 188 10.41 -30.71 -23.73
C MET A 188 10.71 -29.98 -22.42
N ALA A 189 11.88 -29.36 -22.27
CA ALA A 189 12.12 -28.48 -21.13
C ALA A 189 11.26 -27.20 -21.19
N GLN A 190 10.64 -26.89 -22.32
CA GLN A 190 9.79 -25.72 -22.52
C GLN A 190 8.30 -26.07 -22.61
N THR A 191 7.88 -27.30 -22.30
CA THR A 191 6.46 -27.63 -22.28
C THR A 191 5.76 -27.13 -21.02
N ARG A 192 4.60 -26.52 -21.22
CA ARG A 192 3.69 -26.12 -20.15
C ARG A 192 3.01 -27.35 -19.55
N ARG A 193 2.63 -27.28 -18.27
CA ARG A 193 1.69 -28.22 -17.66
C ARG A 193 0.42 -28.21 -18.50
N PRO A 194 -0.21 -29.38 -18.73
CA PRO A 194 -1.57 -29.40 -19.20
C PRO A 194 -2.37 -28.60 -18.18
N GLN A 195 -2.84 -27.40 -18.56
CA GLN A 195 -3.82 -26.71 -17.73
C GLN A 195 -4.99 -27.68 -17.67
N THR A 196 -5.30 -28.19 -16.48
CA THR A 196 -6.55 -28.88 -16.24
C THR A 196 -7.64 -27.88 -16.57
N MET A 197 -8.09 -27.89 -17.82
CA MET A 197 -9.18 -27.06 -18.28
C MET A 197 -10.38 -27.49 -17.44
N SER A 198 -10.69 -26.67 -16.44
CA SER A 198 -12.04 -26.54 -15.93
C SER A 198 -12.94 -26.47 -17.16
N LEU A 199 -13.82 -27.45 -17.31
CA LEU A 199 -14.75 -27.68 -18.42
C LEU A 199 -15.65 -26.46 -18.67
N GLY A 200 -15.11 -25.40 -19.27
CA GLY A 200 -15.82 -24.24 -19.78
C GLY A 200 -15.68 -24.22 -21.30
N PHE A 201 -16.79 -24.46 -22.00
CA PHE A 201 -16.88 -24.48 -23.46
C PHE A 201 -16.31 -23.20 -24.09
N GLY A 202 -15.35 -23.36 -25.01
CA GLY A 202 -14.88 -22.28 -25.90
C GLY A 202 -13.41 -21.87 -25.74
N ALA A 203 -12.47 -22.82 -25.79
CA ALA A 203 -11.05 -22.46 -25.86
C ALA A 203 -10.66 -22.10 -27.32
N PRO A 204 -10.10 -20.91 -27.57
CA PRO A 204 -9.57 -20.57 -28.89
C PRO A 204 -8.37 -21.49 -29.21
N THR A 205 -8.31 -21.98 -30.46
CA THR A 205 -7.16 -22.70 -30.99
C THR A 205 -5.89 -21.86 -30.82
N PRO A 206 -4.77 -22.46 -30.36
CA PRO A 206 -3.52 -21.74 -30.15
C PRO A 206 -3.03 -21.17 -31.48
N ALA A 207 -3.10 -19.85 -31.63
CA ALA A 207 -2.56 -19.15 -32.79
C ALA A 207 -1.03 -19.24 -32.78
N GLU A 208 -0.40 -19.29 -33.97
CA GLU A 208 1.04 -19.54 -34.23
C GLU A 208 2.04 -18.53 -33.60
N GLY A 209 1.62 -17.69 -32.64
CA GLY A 209 2.44 -16.75 -31.88
C GLY A 209 2.99 -17.27 -30.54
N GLU A 210 2.81 -18.55 -30.18
CA GLU A 210 3.07 -19.11 -28.84
C GLU A 210 4.55 -19.23 -28.40
N ASN A 211 5.52 -18.82 -29.23
CA ASN A 211 6.95 -18.88 -28.87
C ASN A 211 7.39 -17.84 -27.82
N MET A 212 6.46 -17.17 -27.14
CA MET A 212 6.76 -16.23 -26.08
C MET A 212 7.12 -16.98 -24.79
N PRO A 213 8.20 -16.57 -24.08
CA PRO A 213 8.57 -17.17 -22.80
C PRO A 213 7.44 -17.00 -21.79
N PHE A 214 7.08 -18.08 -21.10
CA PHE A 214 6.00 -18.13 -20.12
C PHE A 214 6.57 -18.26 -18.69
N PRO A 215 5.77 -18.02 -17.64
CA PRO A 215 6.22 -18.18 -16.26
C PRO A 215 6.69 -19.60 -15.95
N ILE A 216 7.84 -19.74 -15.29
CA ILE A 216 8.40 -21.07 -14.94
C ILE A 216 7.49 -21.90 -14.01
N SER A 217 6.58 -21.25 -13.29
CA SER A 217 5.54 -21.94 -12.52
C SER A 217 4.63 -22.82 -13.38
N GLU A 218 4.52 -22.53 -14.67
CA GLU A 218 3.71 -23.30 -15.62
C GLU A 218 4.48 -24.48 -16.23
N LEU A 219 5.76 -24.70 -15.95
CA LEU A 219 6.51 -25.84 -16.49
C LEU A 219 6.01 -27.17 -15.93
N ASP A 220 5.82 -28.17 -16.81
CA ASP A 220 5.69 -29.57 -16.39
C ASP A 220 7.05 -30.12 -16.00
N LEU A 221 7.44 -29.92 -14.74
CA LEU A 221 8.78 -30.27 -14.25
C LEU A 221 9.15 -31.74 -14.46
N ALA A 222 8.17 -32.64 -14.56
CA ALA A 222 8.40 -34.06 -14.82
C ALA A 222 8.54 -34.41 -16.31
N ALA A 223 8.23 -33.50 -17.24
CA ALA A 223 8.19 -33.77 -18.68
C ALA A 223 9.50 -34.35 -19.24
N VAL A 224 10.63 -33.75 -18.88
CA VAL A 224 11.96 -34.24 -19.31
C VAL A 224 12.26 -35.64 -18.76
N TYR A 225 11.95 -35.90 -17.50
CA TYR A 225 12.16 -37.20 -16.88
C TYR A 225 11.23 -38.26 -17.50
N ASN A 226 9.96 -37.90 -17.72
CA ASN A 226 8.96 -38.75 -18.36
C ASN A 226 9.36 -39.09 -19.80
N LEU A 227 9.88 -38.12 -20.57
CA LEU A 227 10.36 -38.35 -21.93
C LEU A 227 11.50 -39.38 -21.95
N ALA A 228 12.43 -39.30 -20.99
CA ALA A 228 13.54 -40.24 -20.87
C ALA A 228 13.07 -41.64 -20.44
N THR A 229 12.09 -41.74 -19.53
CA THR A 229 11.75 -43.00 -18.81
C THR A 229 10.48 -43.72 -19.28
N ARG A 230 9.44 -43.03 -19.76
CA ARG A 230 8.12 -43.66 -20.01
C ARG A 230 8.08 -44.62 -21.19
N ASN A 231 9.05 -44.57 -22.11
CA ASN A 231 9.08 -45.49 -23.22
C ASN A 231 10.53 -45.83 -23.60
N PRO A 232 11.17 -46.85 -23.01
CA PRO A 232 12.60 -47.10 -23.19
C PRO A 232 12.98 -47.41 -24.65
N VAL A 233 12.04 -47.90 -25.45
CA VAL A 233 12.24 -48.16 -26.87
C VAL A 233 11.84 -46.92 -27.68
N CYS A 234 12.82 -46.32 -28.36
CA CYS A 234 12.51 -45.29 -29.34
C CYS A 234 11.53 -45.82 -30.39
N THR A 235 10.45 -45.08 -30.68
CA THR A 235 9.51 -45.41 -31.79
C THR A 235 10.20 -45.43 -33.16
N CYS A 236 11.32 -44.74 -33.30
CA CYS A 236 12.17 -44.74 -34.48
C CYS A 236 13.02 -46.02 -34.66
N GLY A 237 13.03 -46.93 -33.68
CA GLY A 237 13.85 -48.14 -33.73
C GLY A 237 15.36 -47.92 -33.53
N SER A 238 15.81 -46.77 -33.00
CA SER A 238 17.24 -46.44 -32.84
C SER A 238 18.03 -47.35 -31.88
N GLY A 239 17.37 -48.30 -31.21
CA GLY A 239 18.03 -49.28 -30.35
C GLY A 239 18.76 -48.68 -29.15
N ARG A 240 18.37 -47.49 -28.66
CA ARG A 240 18.97 -46.90 -27.47
C ARG A 240 18.75 -47.80 -26.26
N LEU A 241 19.84 -48.26 -25.66
CA LEU A 241 19.85 -49.09 -24.47
C LEU A 241 20.12 -48.20 -23.27
N HIS A 242 19.21 -48.22 -22.30
CA HIS A 242 19.40 -47.56 -21.02
C HIS A 242 20.62 -48.17 -20.32
N CYS A 243 21.57 -47.33 -19.91
CA CYS A 243 22.81 -47.77 -19.28
C CYS A 243 23.10 -46.90 -18.05
N THR A 244 23.15 -47.56 -16.89
CA THR A 244 23.46 -46.93 -15.60
C THR A 244 24.88 -47.24 -15.14
N GLU A 245 25.71 -47.86 -15.99
CA GLU A 245 27.11 -48.15 -15.65
C GLU A 245 27.88 -46.85 -15.37
N PRO A 246 28.49 -46.71 -14.18
CA PRO A 246 29.19 -45.48 -13.79
C PRO A 246 30.27 -45.08 -14.79
N ASP A 247 31.00 -46.05 -15.36
CA ASP A 247 32.06 -45.78 -16.35
C ASP A 247 31.49 -45.21 -17.66
N HIS A 248 30.28 -45.58 -18.05
CA HIS A 248 29.60 -45.01 -19.22
C HIS A 248 29.23 -43.54 -18.97
N LEU A 249 28.58 -43.28 -17.83
CA LEU A 249 28.19 -41.91 -17.46
C LEU A 249 29.42 -41.02 -17.27
N ALA A 250 30.49 -41.53 -16.67
CA ALA A 250 31.77 -40.83 -16.55
C ALA A 250 32.41 -40.53 -17.91
N ALA A 251 32.34 -41.47 -18.86
CA ALA A 251 32.80 -41.23 -20.22
C ALA A 251 31.99 -40.13 -20.93
N LEU A 252 30.66 -40.09 -20.77
CA LEU A 252 29.80 -39.05 -21.33
C LEU A 252 30.10 -37.66 -20.74
N ASP A 253 30.19 -37.55 -19.41
CA ASP A 253 30.52 -36.26 -18.75
C ASP A 253 31.85 -35.71 -19.26
N ARG A 254 32.88 -36.58 -19.33
CA ARG A 254 34.19 -36.18 -19.84
C ARG A 254 34.18 -35.86 -21.32
N LEU A 255 33.40 -36.57 -22.13
CA LEU A 255 33.26 -36.29 -23.56
C LEU A 255 32.63 -34.92 -23.77
N ALA A 256 31.57 -34.58 -23.04
CA ALA A 256 30.96 -33.25 -23.06
C ALA A 256 31.96 -32.17 -22.59
N ALA A 257 32.74 -32.44 -21.54
CA ALA A 257 33.76 -31.52 -21.06
C ALA A 257 34.88 -31.28 -22.09
N VAL A 258 35.35 -32.31 -22.79
CA VAL A 258 36.35 -32.21 -23.86
C VAL A 258 35.78 -31.45 -25.06
N ALA A 259 34.57 -31.79 -25.51
CA ALA A 259 33.87 -31.07 -26.58
C ALA A 259 33.73 -29.57 -26.25
N SER A 260 33.39 -29.24 -24.99
CA SER A 260 33.28 -27.87 -24.53
C SER A 260 34.61 -27.13 -24.57
N LYS A 261 35.74 -27.81 -24.30
CA LYS A 261 37.08 -27.22 -24.39
C LYS A 261 37.53 -27.03 -25.85
N LEU A 262 37.10 -27.92 -26.75
CA LEU A 262 37.32 -27.82 -28.19
C LEU A 262 36.43 -26.76 -28.87
N GLY A 263 35.50 -26.11 -28.15
CA GLY A 263 34.57 -25.14 -28.72
C GLY A 263 33.44 -25.77 -29.55
N ARG A 264 33.30 -27.09 -29.53
CA ARG A 264 32.26 -27.83 -30.26
C ARG A 264 30.94 -27.82 -29.46
N HIS A 265 30.29 -26.66 -29.36
CA HIS A 265 29.12 -26.49 -28.50
C HIS A 265 27.90 -27.30 -28.94
N GLU A 266 27.76 -27.60 -30.23
CA GLU A 266 26.71 -28.49 -30.74
C GLU A 266 26.92 -29.92 -30.21
N ASP A 267 28.17 -30.40 -30.21
CA ASP A 267 28.53 -31.69 -29.61
C ASP A 267 28.22 -31.70 -28.11
N VAL A 268 28.55 -30.64 -27.38
CA VAL A 268 28.23 -30.54 -25.93
C VAL A 268 26.72 -30.63 -25.69
N SER A 269 25.91 -29.93 -26.48
CA SER A 269 24.44 -29.99 -26.37
C SER A 269 23.95 -31.40 -26.62
N ARG A 270 24.43 -32.02 -27.69
CA ARG A 270 24.06 -33.39 -28.08
C ARG A 270 24.47 -34.42 -27.03
N ILE A 271 25.71 -34.35 -26.53
CA ILE A 271 26.21 -35.25 -25.47
C ILE A 271 25.47 -35.03 -24.15
N GLY A 272 25.16 -33.79 -23.79
CA GLY A 272 24.36 -33.47 -22.61
C GLY A 272 22.95 -34.07 -22.70
N GLN A 273 22.31 -34.00 -23.87
CA GLN A 273 21.01 -34.63 -24.11
C GLN A 273 21.08 -36.16 -24.01
N TRP A 274 22.17 -36.77 -24.50
CA TRP A 274 22.41 -38.21 -24.32
C TRP A 274 22.55 -38.59 -22.85
N TYR A 275 23.25 -37.77 -22.07
CA TYR A 275 23.31 -37.94 -20.63
C TYR A 275 21.91 -37.87 -19.99
N MET A 276 21.09 -36.88 -20.37
CA MET A 276 19.72 -36.75 -19.86
C MET A 276 18.82 -37.93 -20.24
N ASP A 277 19.04 -38.53 -21.41
CA ASP A 277 18.30 -39.71 -21.87
C ASP A 277 18.63 -40.97 -21.06
N LEU A 278 19.92 -41.16 -20.74
CA LEU A 278 20.40 -42.32 -19.99
C LEU A 278 20.26 -42.18 -18.47
N ALA A 279 20.39 -40.96 -17.96
CA ALA A 279 20.46 -40.67 -16.53
C ALA A 279 19.75 -39.34 -16.21
N PRO A 280 18.42 -39.24 -16.44
CA PRO A 280 17.66 -38.00 -16.20
C PRO A 280 17.65 -37.54 -14.74
N GLN A 281 18.03 -38.40 -13.79
CA GLN A 281 18.18 -38.10 -12.36
C GLN A 281 19.53 -37.47 -11.99
N HIS A 282 20.47 -37.35 -12.93
CA HIS A 282 21.79 -36.77 -12.72
C HIS A 282 21.87 -35.32 -13.22
N ALA A 283 22.70 -34.50 -12.58
CA ALA A 283 22.76 -33.05 -12.81
C ALA A 283 23.56 -32.66 -14.07
N GLU A 284 24.53 -33.49 -14.44
CA GLU A 284 25.56 -33.28 -15.45
C GLU A 284 24.95 -32.94 -16.81
N GLY A 285 23.98 -33.76 -17.25
CA GLY A 285 23.30 -33.57 -18.54
C GLY A 285 22.67 -32.19 -18.66
N TYR A 286 21.86 -31.78 -17.68
CA TYR A 286 21.20 -30.48 -17.66
C TYR A 286 22.20 -29.31 -17.70
N LEU A 287 23.29 -29.41 -16.93
CA LEU A 287 24.33 -28.39 -16.88
C LEU A 287 25.04 -28.24 -18.24
N HIS A 288 25.37 -29.35 -18.90
CA HIS A 288 26.02 -29.33 -20.22
C HIS A 288 25.12 -28.74 -21.30
N VAL A 289 23.86 -29.18 -21.38
CA VAL A 289 22.90 -28.65 -22.38
C VAL A 289 22.66 -27.15 -22.15
N ALA A 290 22.40 -26.73 -20.91
CA ALA A 290 22.15 -25.32 -20.63
C ALA A 290 23.38 -24.43 -20.93
N LYS A 291 24.59 -24.91 -20.65
CA LYS A 291 25.84 -24.23 -20.99
C LYS A 291 26.04 -24.14 -22.51
N ALA A 292 25.74 -25.21 -23.24
CA ALA A 292 25.83 -25.25 -24.70
C ALA A 292 24.86 -24.26 -25.35
N VAL A 293 23.60 -24.23 -24.91
CA VAL A 293 22.59 -23.26 -25.39
C VAL A 293 23.07 -21.82 -25.21
N LEU A 294 23.61 -21.47 -24.04
CA LEU A 294 24.14 -20.14 -23.79
C LEU A 294 25.36 -19.80 -24.65
N ALA A 295 26.24 -20.78 -24.90
CA ALA A 295 27.46 -20.60 -25.69
C ALA A 295 27.17 -20.46 -27.19
N LEU A 296 26.26 -21.26 -27.74
CA LEU A 296 25.83 -21.18 -29.15
C LEU A 296 25.29 -19.78 -29.49
N THR A 297 24.47 -19.20 -28.61
CA THR A 297 23.96 -17.83 -28.81
C THR A 297 25.04 -16.75 -28.66
N ALA A 298 26.05 -17.00 -27.80
CA ALA A 298 27.18 -16.09 -27.67
C ALA A 298 28.11 -16.12 -28.90
N ALA A 299 28.26 -17.27 -29.56
CA ALA A 299 29.04 -17.44 -30.77
C ALA A 299 28.43 -16.67 -31.96
N LYS A 300 27.11 -16.78 -32.16
CA LYS A 300 26.35 -16.07 -33.21
C LYS A 300 26.49 -14.54 -33.17
N LYS A 301 26.84 -13.96 -32.03
CA LYS A 301 27.09 -12.51 -31.89
C LYS A 301 28.25 -12.03 -32.76
N LYS A 302 29.20 -12.91 -33.11
CA LYS A 302 30.37 -12.54 -33.93
C LYS A 302 30.04 -12.36 -35.41
N ASP A 303 28.87 -12.83 -35.87
CA ASP A 303 28.54 -12.89 -37.31
C ASP A 303 27.80 -11.64 -37.84
N GLY A 304 27.74 -10.54 -37.08
CA GLY A 304 27.27 -9.24 -37.59
C GLY A 304 25.76 -9.05 -37.79
N ARG A 305 24.90 -9.93 -37.25
CA ARG A 305 23.43 -9.78 -37.30
C ARG A 305 22.91 -8.51 -36.59
N LEU A 306 21.69 -8.05 -36.96
CA LEU A 306 21.00 -6.91 -36.33
C LEU A 306 20.94 -7.04 -34.80
N LYS A 307 21.14 -5.92 -34.10
CA LYS A 307 21.24 -5.87 -32.63
C LYS A 307 19.99 -6.41 -31.92
N ASP A 308 18.82 -6.27 -32.52
CA ASP A 308 17.55 -6.66 -31.89
C ASP A 308 17.29 -8.17 -31.96
N ASP A 309 17.61 -8.82 -33.09
CA ASP A 309 17.53 -10.29 -33.21
C ASP A 309 18.47 -10.98 -32.22
N VAL A 310 19.69 -10.47 -32.11
CA VAL A 310 20.68 -10.97 -31.13
C VAL A 310 20.17 -10.79 -29.69
N ARG A 311 19.44 -9.71 -29.40
CA ARG A 311 18.84 -9.49 -28.07
C ARG A 311 17.69 -10.47 -27.80
N ARG A 312 16.83 -10.72 -28.79
CA ARG A 312 15.72 -11.68 -28.70
C ARG A 312 16.23 -13.11 -28.54
N GLU A 313 17.18 -13.54 -29.38
CA GLU A 313 17.82 -14.86 -29.28
C GLU A 313 18.51 -15.04 -27.92
N ARG A 314 19.18 -14.00 -27.40
CA ARG A 314 19.81 -14.07 -26.07
C ARG A 314 18.81 -14.16 -24.93
N LYS A 315 17.65 -13.48 -25.02
CA LYS A 315 16.56 -13.63 -24.06
C LYS A 315 16.01 -15.07 -24.12
N GLN A 316 15.81 -15.61 -25.32
CA GLN A 316 15.31 -16.98 -25.49
C GLN A 316 16.29 -18.02 -24.94
N ALA A 317 17.58 -17.91 -25.27
CA ALA A 317 18.60 -18.84 -24.78
C ALA A 317 18.72 -18.84 -23.24
N ARG A 318 18.56 -17.68 -22.60
CA ARG A 318 18.50 -17.58 -21.14
C ARG A 318 17.25 -18.24 -20.57
N PHE A 319 16.10 -18.05 -21.21
CA PHE A 319 14.87 -18.71 -20.82
C PHE A 319 14.99 -20.24 -20.93
N THR A 320 15.47 -20.75 -22.07
CA THR A 320 15.73 -22.18 -22.28
C THR A 320 16.70 -22.75 -21.24
N ALA A 321 17.84 -22.08 -21.00
CA ALA A 321 18.80 -22.51 -19.97
C ALA A 321 18.16 -22.54 -18.57
N ARG A 322 17.31 -21.55 -18.24
CA ARG A 322 16.59 -21.50 -16.97
C ARG A 322 15.60 -22.65 -16.83
N CYS A 323 14.89 -23.01 -17.90
CA CYS A 323 14.01 -24.17 -17.92
C CYS A 323 14.80 -25.45 -17.65
N LEU A 324 15.92 -25.67 -18.36
CA LEU A 324 16.80 -26.82 -18.16
C LEU A 324 17.34 -26.91 -16.72
N TYR A 325 17.79 -25.81 -16.12
CA TYR A 325 18.23 -25.82 -14.72
C TYR A 325 17.09 -26.18 -13.77
N THR A 326 15.87 -25.69 -14.03
CA THR A 326 14.69 -25.94 -13.19
C THR A 326 14.27 -27.41 -13.25
N HIS A 327 14.19 -27.99 -14.44
CA HIS A 327 13.95 -29.43 -14.61
C HIS A 327 15.05 -30.27 -13.98
N GLY A 328 16.32 -29.91 -14.19
CA GLY A 328 17.44 -30.64 -13.58
C GLY A 328 17.38 -30.63 -12.07
N LEU A 329 17.14 -29.46 -11.46
CA LEU A 329 17.01 -29.36 -10.01
C LEU A 329 15.83 -30.18 -9.48
N HIS A 330 14.69 -30.17 -10.17
CA HIS A 330 13.53 -30.96 -9.79
C HIS A 330 13.84 -32.47 -9.88
N ASN A 331 14.36 -32.93 -11.02
CA ASN A 331 14.56 -34.35 -11.28
C ASN A 331 15.67 -34.95 -10.42
N VAL A 332 16.76 -34.21 -10.17
CA VAL A 332 17.81 -34.64 -9.25
C VAL A 332 17.29 -34.73 -7.81
N ARG A 333 16.40 -33.82 -7.39
CA ARG A 333 15.80 -33.89 -6.05
C ARG A 333 14.77 -35.00 -5.89
N ALA A 334 13.96 -35.23 -6.93
CA ALA A 334 12.87 -36.20 -6.88
C ALA A 334 13.35 -37.63 -7.11
N TYR A 335 14.35 -37.83 -7.97
CA TYR A 335 14.74 -39.15 -8.47
C TYR A 335 16.23 -39.47 -8.32
N GLY A 336 17.06 -38.54 -7.83
CA GLY A 336 18.52 -38.67 -7.75
C GLY A 336 19.08 -38.25 -6.38
N ASP A 337 20.37 -37.90 -6.36
CA ASP A 337 21.05 -37.42 -5.15
C ASP A 337 20.91 -35.89 -5.01
N ALA A 338 19.94 -35.48 -4.19
CA ALA A 338 19.70 -34.09 -3.83
C ALA A 338 20.87 -33.43 -3.08
N ALA A 339 21.74 -34.20 -2.43
CA ALA A 339 22.87 -33.71 -1.64
C ALA A 339 24.14 -33.49 -2.48
N SER A 340 24.18 -33.99 -3.72
CA SER A 340 25.33 -33.87 -4.59
C SER A 340 25.77 -32.41 -4.81
N ASP A 341 27.09 -32.18 -4.91
CA ASP A 341 27.65 -30.86 -5.17
C ASP A 341 27.10 -30.25 -6.46
N LEU A 342 26.82 -31.09 -7.47
CA LEU A 342 26.23 -30.65 -8.73
C LEU A 342 24.76 -30.26 -8.59
N ALA A 343 23.99 -30.85 -7.68
CA ALA A 343 22.65 -30.37 -7.34
C ALA A 343 22.70 -28.95 -6.75
N GLN A 344 23.71 -28.66 -5.92
CA GLN A 344 23.93 -27.32 -5.38
C GLN A 344 24.31 -26.31 -6.47
N VAL A 345 25.12 -26.75 -7.45
CA VAL A 345 25.44 -25.94 -8.65
C VAL A 345 24.17 -25.64 -9.45
N LEU A 346 23.32 -26.65 -9.72
CA LEU A 346 22.03 -26.45 -10.37
C LEU A 346 21.15 -25.45 -9.61
N ALA A 347 21.06 -25.55 -8.28
CA ALA A 347 20.31 -24.61 -7.46
C ALA A 347 20.90 -23.18 -7.52
N ARG A 348 22.23 -23.03 -7.60
CA ARG A 348 22.87 -21.73 -7.79
C ARG A 348 22.59 -21.16 -9.18
N CYS A 349 22.66 -21.98 -10.23
CA CYS A 349 22.30 -21.60 -11.60
C CYS A 349 20.83 -21.19 -11.69
N CYS A 350 19.91 -21.99 -11.14
CA CYS A 350 18.48 -21.64 -11.04
C CYS A 350 18.30 -20.26 -10.43
N ARG A 351 18.92 -19.98 -9.27
CA ARG A 351 18.85 -18.67 -8.60
C ARG A 351 19.44 -17.55 -9.46
N GLN A 352 20.62 -17.76 -10.04
CA GLN A 352 21.31 -16.76 -10.84
C GLN A 352 20.49 -16.35 -12.08
N TYR A 353 19.79 -17.29 -12.71
CA TYR A 353 18.95 -17.04 -13.87
C TYR A 353 17.49 -16.77 -13.52
N SER A 354 17.04 -17.03 -12.27
CA SER A 354 15.70 -16.68 -11.78
C SER A 354 15.54 -15.26 -11.30
N HIS A 355 16.65 -14.56 -11.03
CA HIS A 355 16.66 -13.15 -10.64
C HIS A 355 16.51 -12.16 -11.81
N ASP A 356 15.93 -12.58 -12.94
CA ASP A 356 15.44 -11.59 -13.90
C ASP A 356 14.21 -10.92 -13.28
N ASP A 357 14.52 -9.81 -12.64
CA ASP A 357 13.62 -8.79 -12.17
C ASP A 357 12.65 -8.42 -13.30
N TYR A 358 11.38 -8.81 -13.16
CA TYR A 358 10.36 -8.66 -14.22
C TYR A 358 9.80 -7.24 -14.29
N LEU A 359 9.93 -6.44 -13.22
CA LEU A 359 9.36 -5.09 -13.18
C LEU A 359 9.80 -4.22 -14.37
N PRO A 360 11.07 -4.23 -14.82
CA PRO A 360 11.52 -3.48 -16.00
C PRO A 360 11.06 -4.04 -17.35
N ASP A 361 10.54 -5.28 -17.39
CA ASP A 361 9.99 -5.89 -18.60
C ASP A 361 8.45 -5.73 -18.65
N LEU A 362 7.79 -5.28 -17.57
CA LEU A 362 6.35 -4.98 -17.58
C LEU A 362 6.05 -3.69 -18.38
N PRO A 363 4.88 -3.61 -19.04
CA PRO A 363 4.37 -2.34 -19.59
C PRO A 363 4.29 -1.26 -18.53
N VAL A 364 4.53 0.00 -18.92
CA VAL A 364 4.57 1.14 -17.99
C VAL A 364 3.23 1.26 -17.27
N GLU A 365 2.14 1.06 -17.98
CA GLU A 365 0.77 1.12 -17.49
C GLU A 365 0.50 0.07 -16.41
N THR A 366 1.03 -1.14 -16.58
CA THR A 366 0.94 -2.21 -15.57
C THR A 366 1.72 -1.84 -14.31
N VAL A 367 2.92 -1.25 -14.46
CA VAL A 367 3.69 -0.76 -13.33
C VAL A 367 2.95 0.38 -12.63
N GLU A 368 2.39 1.34 -13.38
CA GLU A 368 1.56 2.43 -12.82
C GLU A 368 0.38 1.88 -12.02
N ALA A 369 -0.35 0.91 -12.58
CA ALA A 369 -1.49 0.26 -11.92
C ALA A 369 -1.09 -0.43 -10.62
N ILE A 370 0.00 -1.23 -10.63
CA ILE A 370 0.50 -1.89 -9.43
C ILE A 370 0.87 -0.86 -8.35
N PHE A 371 1.60 0.18 -8.74
CA PHE A 371 2.13 1.16 -7.78
C PHE A 371 1.08 2.17 -7.30
N ARG A 372 -0.07 2.30 -7.98
CA ARG A 372 -1.20 3.13 -7.52
C ARG A 372 -1.79 2.65 -6.18
N HIS A 373 -1.68 1.36 -5.90
CA HIS A 373 -2.15 0.74 -4.67
C HIS A 373 -1.14 0.80 -3.51
N LEU A 374 0.07 1.32 -3.75
CA LEU A 374 1.13 1.38 -2.75
C LEU A 374 1.20 2.76 -2.09
N SER A 375 1.54 2.80 -0.80
CA SER A 375 1.83 4.04 -0.11
C SER A 375 3.14 4.66 -0.63
N LEU A 376 3.33 5.97 -0.49
CA LEU A 376 4.61 6.59 -0.86
C LEU A 376 5.80 5.94 -0.14
N SER A 377 5.62 5.49 1.11
CA SER A 377 6.68 4.82 1.87
C SER A 377 7.10 3.49 1.24
N ASP A 378 6.12 2.70 0.77
CA ASP A 378 6.36 1.44 0.08
C ASP A 378 7.01 1.68 -1.28
N ILE A 379 6.55 2.69 -2.03
CA ILE A 379 7.16 3.09 -3.31
C ILE A 379 8.64 3.44 -3.09
N LEU A 380 8.97 4.19 -2.03
CA LEU A 380 10.35 4.52 -1.69
C LEU A 380 11.18 3.30 -1.27
N ALA A 381 10.57 2.31 -0.60
CA ALA A 381 11.20 1.03 -0.30
C ALA A 381 11.46 0.20 -1.57
N CYS A 382 10.49 0.15 -2.49
CA CYS A 382 10.60 -0.48 -3.81
C CYS A 382 11.80 0.07 -4.60
N ARG A 383 12.10 1.36 -4.50
CA ARG A 383 13.30 1.96 -5.13
C ARG A 383 14.62 1.40 -4.59
N ARG A 384 14.63 0.81 -3.39
CA ARG A 384 15.82 0.21 -2.76
C ARG A 384 16.01 -1.27 -3.11
N VAL A 385 15.03 -1.91 -3.75
CA VAL A 385 15.09 -3.33 -4.16
C VAL A 385 16.23 -3.57 -5.15
N SER A 386 16.25 -2.82 -6.26
CA SER A 386 17.30 -2.92 -7.27
C SER A 386 17.52 -1.58 -7.97
N ARG A 387 18.72 -1.39 -8.55
CA ARG A 387 18.98 -0.21 -9.41
C ARG A 387 18.03 -0.16 -10.61
N ARG A 388 17.52 -1.31 -11.06
CA ARG A 388 16.55 -1.39 -12.15
C ARG A 388 15.19 -0.86 -11.72
N TRP A 389 14.67 -1.25 -10.55
CA TRP A 389 13.42 -0.69 -10.00
C TRP A 389 13.50 0.83 -9.87
N ALA A 390 14.61 1.33 -9.35
CA ALA A 390 14.83 2.77 -9.21
C ALA A 390 14.83 3.53 -10.57
N LEU A 391 15.22 2.88 -11.66
CA LEU A 391 15.17 3.45 -13.02
C LEU A 391 13.78 3.34 -13.64
N VAL A 392 13.04 2.26 -13.38
CA VAL A 392 11.65 2.10 -13.83
C VAL A 392 10.78 3.16 -13.17
N LEU A 393 10.87 3.30 -11.84
CA LEU A 393 10.09 4.27 -11.06
C LEU A 393 10.40 5.74 -11.38
N LYS A 394 11.49 6.02 -12.11
CA LYS A 394 11.80 7.35 -12.65
C LYS A 394 11.03 7.71 -13.91
N ARG A 395 10.47 6.71 -14.60
CA ARG A 395 9.81 6.85 -15.92
C ARG A 395 8.29 6.68 -15.86
N VAL A 396 7.79 6.26 -14.71
CA VAL A 396 6.41 5.85 -14.45
C VAL A 396 5.70 7.03 -13.79
N ARG A 397 4.46 7.32 -14.18
CA ARG A 397 3.61 8.32 -13.55
C ARG A 397 3.00 7.72 -12.29
N LEU A 398 3.51 8.14 -11.14
CA LEU A 398 3.08 7.59 -9.86
C LEU A 398 1.98 8.48 -9.29
N ARG A 399 0.78 7.94 -9.11
CA ARG A 399 -0.35 8.63 -8.47
C ARG A 399 -0.87 7.86 -7.27
N PRO A 400 -0.07 7.73 -6.18
CA PRO A 400 -0.59 7.16 -4.94
C PRO A 400 -1.83 7.92 -4.47
N ALA A 401 -2.80 7.19 -3.92
CA ALA A 401 -4.05 7.76 -3.41
C ALA A 401 -3.79 8.90 -2.42
N GLN A 402 -2.74 8.77 -1.60
CA GLN A 402 -2.32 9.81 -0.67
C GLN A 402 -0.79 9.91 -0.58
N VAL A 403 -0.28 11.15 -0.59
CA VAL A 403 1.11 11.47 -0.25
C VAL A 403 1.12 12.14 1.11
N ARG A 404 1.74 11.46 2.10
CA ARG A 404 1.93 11.98 3.45
C ARG A 404 3.38 12.38 3.69
N PHE A 405 3.61 13.64 4.00
CA PHE A 405 4.86 14.14 4.53
C PHE A 405 4.71 14.31 6.04
N HIS A 406 5.32 13.42 6.82
CA HIS A 406 5.32 13.51 8.27
C HIS A 406 6.74 13.69 8.78
N GLY A 407 6.93 14.53 9.79
CA GLY A 407 8.23 14.75 10.41
C GLY A 407 8.11 15.36 11.80
N TRP A 408 8.95 14.89 12.72
CA TRP A 408 9.07 15.46 14.06
C TRP A 408 10.06 16.64 14.09
N SER A 409 10.89 16.76 13.04
CA SER A 409 11.92 17.79 12.89
C SER A 409 11.55 18.81 11.80
N GLU A 410 12.43 19.79 11.58
CA GLU A 410 12.31 20.79 10.51
C GLU A 410 12.00 20.19 9.14
N ALA A 411 11.14 20.87 8.37
CA ALA A 411 10.74 20.42 7.05
C ALA A 411 11.97 20.24 6.11
N PRO A 412 12.19 19.04 5.56
CA PRO A 412 13.39 18.75 4.77
C PRO A 412 13.20 19.24 3.34
N VAL A 413 13.26 20.56 3.10
CA VAL A 413 13.11 21.18 1.76
C VAL A 413 14.07 20.53 0.73
N LYS A 414 15.33 20.30 1.11
CA LYS A 414 16.31 19.59 0.27
C LYS A 414 15.91 18.13 0.00
N GLY A 415 15.26 17.48 0.97
CA GLY A 415 14.73 16.13 0.86
C GLY A 415 13.58 16.07 -0.14
N LEU A 416 12.62 17.01 -0.06
CA LEU A 416 11.53 17.15 -1.03
C LEU A 416 12.09 17.41 -2.43
N GLN A 417 12.98 18.40 -2.61
CA GLN A 417 13.60 18.67 -3.91
C GLN A 417 14.39 17.47 -4.46
N SER A 418 15.02 16.67 -3.60
CA SER A 418 15.69 15.42 -4.00
C SER A 418 14.68 14.36 -4.44
N LEU A 419 13.57 14.21 -3.72
CA LEU A 419 12.48 13.31 -4.06
C LEU A 419 11.87 13.70 -5.42
N LEU A 420 11.48 14.96 -5.59
CA LEU A 420 10.84 15.45 -6.81
C LEU A 420 11.78 15.40 -8.02
N ARG A 421 13.09 15.60 -7.84
CA ARG A 421 14.09 15.36 -8.91
C ARG A 421 14.20 13.89 -9.30
N GLN A 422 13.93 12.99 -8.35
CA GLN A 422 14.00 11.55 -8.59
C GLN A 422 12.68 10.96 -9.07
N MET A 423 11.56 11.65 -8.85
CA MET A 423 10.21 11.23 -9.22
C MET A 423 9.44 12.48 -9.69
N PRO A 424 9.77 13.02 -10.89
CA PRO A 424 9.20 14.27 -11.37
C PRO A 424 7.72 14.17 -11.75
N ASP A 425 7.21 12.96 -11.97
CA ASP A 425 5.81 12.69 -12.31
C ASP A 425 5.01 12.16 -11.10
N LEU A 426 5.48 12.39 -9.87
CA LEU A 426 4.74 12.02 -8.66
C LEU A 426 3.54 12.96 -8.49
N ARG A 427 2.33 12.40 -8.56
CA ARG A 427 1.07 13.11 -8.34
C ARG A 427 0.32 12.50 -7.17
N THR A 428 -0.67 13.22 -6.65
CA THR A 428 -1.58 12.67 -5.66
C THR A 428 -2.89 13.44 -5.69
N ASP A 429 -3.96 12.76 -5.31
CA ASP A 429 -5.27 13.39 -5.13
C ASP A 429 -5.39 13.95 -3.71
N HIS A 430 -4.66 13.35 -2.76
CA HIS A 430 -4.63 13.79 -1.36
C HIS A 430 -3.19 14.04 -0.89
N LEU A 431 -2.86 15.31 -0.67
CA LEU A 431 -1.61 15.74 -0.06
C LEU A 431 -1.81 16.02 1.43
N SER A 432 -1.06 15.34 2.29
CA SER A 432 -1.06 15.56 3.74
C SER A 432 0.35 15.96 4.21
N ILE A 433 0.46 17.08 4.90
CA ILE A 433 1.73 17.63 5.40
C ILE A 433 1.62 17.87 6.90
N ASN A 434 2.45 17.17 7.67
CA ASN A 434 2.50 17.26 9.12
C ASN A 434 3.94 17.41 9.61
N PHE A 435 4.25 18.58 10.17
CA PHE A 435 5.52 18.86 10.83
C PHE A 435 5.24 19.34 12.26
N ALA A 436 5.12 18.39 13.19
CA ALA A 436 4.62 18.63 14.55
C ALA A 436 5.44 19.62 15.38
N SER A 437 6.71 19.89 15.03
CA SER A 437 7.62 20.69 15.88
C SER A 437 8.69 21.45 15.08
N SER A 438 8.37 21.98 13.90
CA SER A 438 9.35 22.77 13.15
C SER A 438 9.64 24.10 13.88
N ARG A 439 10.90 24.38 14.20
CA ARG A 439 11.32 25.65 14.83
C ARG A 439 11.39 26.83 13.85
N ASP A 440 11.24 26.56 12.55
CA ASP A 440 11.38 27.55 11.46
C ASP A 440 10.12 27.61 10.57
N PRO A 441 9.17 28.52 10.86
CA PRO A 441 7.95 28.79 10.08
C PRO A 441 8.19 28.96 8.57
N LEU A 442 9.23 29.71 8.21
CA LEU A 442 9.52 30.06 6.83
C LEU A 442 9.99 28.85 6.04
N ARG A 443 10.77 27.96 6.65
CA ARG A 443 11.28 26.76 5.97
C ARG A 443 10.17 25.80 5.59
N THR A 444 9.17 25.62 6.44
CA THR A 444 8.03 24.78 6.08
C THR A 444 7.04 25.51 5.18
N ALA A 445 6.84 26.83 5.31
CA ALA A 445 6.10 27.58 4.31
C ALA A 445 6.71 27.38 2.92
N ARG A 446 8.05 27.48 2.80
CA ARG A 446 8.81 27.11 1.59
C ARG A 446 8.54 25.66 1.15
N PHE A 447 8.51 24.71 2.10
CA PHE A 447 8.20 23.31 1.81
C PHE A 447 6.79 23.14 1.25
N VAL A 448 5.78 23.71 1.89
CA VAL A 448 4.37 23.66 1.49
C VAL A 448 4.21 24.28 0.12
N THR A 449 4.79 25.45 -0.15
CA THR A 449 4.69 26.08 -1.47
C THR A 449 5.41 25.27 -2.55
N LEU A 450 6.57 24.66 -2.25
CA LEU A 450 7.24 23.74 -3.17
C LEU A 450 6.40 22.49 -3.45
N ALA A 451 5.77 21.93 -2.42
CA ALA A 451 4.89 20.79 -2.55
C ALA A 451 3.65 21.15 -3.39
N LEU A 452 2.96 22.24 -3.09
CA LEU A 452 1.77 22.66 -3.84
C LEU A 452 2.06 23.02 -5.29
N ASN A 453 3.23 23.60 -5.59
CA ASN A 453 3.65 23.84 -6.97
C ASN A 453 3.86 22.54 -7.76
N HIS A 454 4.33 21.47 -7.11
CA HIS A 454 4.46 20.17 -7.74
C HIS A 454 3.12 19.43 -7.83
N PHE A 455 2.40 19.37 -6.71
CA PHE A 455 1.11 18.72 -6.55
C PHE A 455 -0.06 19.67 -6.84
N LYS A 456 0.05 20.46 -7.91
CA LYS A 456 -0.97 21.47 -8.29
C LYS A 456 -2.35 20.87 -8.61
N ASP A 457 -2.38 19.59 -8.95
CA ASP A 457 -3.61 18.85 -9.28
C ASP A 457 -4.28 18.21 -8.04
N THR A 458 -3.79 18.48 -6.82
CA THR A 458 -4.33 17.91 -5.57
C THR A 458 -5.77 18.35 -5.35
N GLU A 459 -6.64 17.39 -5.03
CA GLU A 459 -8.07 17.62 -4.73
C GLU A 459 -8.34 17.73 -3.23
N SER A 460 -7.51 17.12 -2.38
CA SER A 460 -7.60 17.18 -0.92
C SER A 460 -6.26 17.58 -0.30
N LEU A 461 -6.23 18.70 0.42
CA LEU A 461 -5.06 19.20 1.13
C LEU A 461 -5.29 19.15 2.65
N GLU A 462 -4.45 18.40 3.34
CA GLU A 462 -4.42 18.32 4.80
C GLU A 462 -3.10 18.90 5.32
N LEU A 463 -3.17 19.91 6.18
CA LEU A 463 -2.02 20.56 6.78
C LEU A 463 -2.16 20.59 8.29
N TRP A 464 -1.09 20.18 8.98
CA TRP A 464 -0.97 20.36 10.41
C TRP A 464 -0.09 21.58 10.66
N THR A 465 -0.73 22.69 11.05
CA THR A 465 -0.08 23.95 11.46
C THR A 465 0.42 23.83 12.90
N TRP A 466 1.32 24.71 13.34
CA TRP A 466 2.21 24.35 14.46
C TRP A 466 1.86 25.15 15.70
N PRO A 467 1.84 24.51 16.89
CA PRO A 467 1.76 25.26 18.13
C PRO A 467 3.07 26.03 18.33
N TYR A 468 3.05 27.35 18.13
CA TYR A 468 4.19 28.24 18.40
C TYR A 468 4.07 28.79 19.84
N ASP A 469 4.24 27.93 20.84
CA ASP A 469 3.84 28.26 22.22
C ASP A 469 4.82 29.18 23.01
N GLU A 470 6.06 29.45 22.56
CA GLU A 470 7.09 29.99 23.50
C GLU A 470 7.93 31.21 23.08
N PHE A 471 7.78 31.77 21.88
CA PHE A 471 8.58 32.95 21.51
C PHE A 471 7.70 33.99 20.83
N VAL A 472 7.90 35.25 21.17
CA VAL A 472 7.37 36.45 20.49
C VAL A 472 6.14 37.10 21.14
N SER A 473 6.41 37.89 22.18
CA SER A 473 5.64 39.08 22.58
C SER A 473 6.12 40.36 21.86
N THR A 474 6.92 40.26 20.79
CA THR A 474 7.63 41.40 20.17
C THR A 474 7.51 41.54 18.64
N PHE A 475 6.65 40.75 17.96
CA PHE A 475 6.43 40.91 16.51
C PHE A 475 4.94 40.99 16.17
N ASP A 476 4.34 42.15 16.46
CA ASP A 476 2.97 42.48 16.05
C ASP A 476 2.88 43.13 14.66
N SER A 477 3.97 43.25 13.90
CA SER A 477 4.00 44.03 12.64
C SER A 477 4.32 43.24 11.36
N ILE A 478 4.31 41.90 11.36
CA ILE A 478 4.54 41.14 10.11
C ILE A 478 3.20 40.86 9.44
N ALA A 479 2.83 41.72 8.48
CA ALA A 479 1.70 41.47 7.59
C ALA A 479 1.86 40.13 6.83
N PRO A 480 0.77 39.37 6.60
CA PRO A 480 0.77 38.04 5.94
C PRO A 480 1.13 38.02 4.44
N THR A 481 1.55 39.15 3.87
CA THR A 481 1.73 39.36 2.43
C THR A 481 2.91 38.59 1.81
N ALA A 482 3.70 37.85 2.60
CA ALA A 482 4.84 37.08 2.08
C ALA A 482 4.46 35.89 1.17
N LEU A 483 3.18 35.49 1.14
CA LEU A 483 2.68 34.47 0.21
C LEU A 483 2.03 35.05 -1.05
N VAL A 484 1.63 36.33 -1.02
CA VAL A 484 1.12 37.08 -2.18
C VAL A 484 1.55 38.54 -2.02
N THR A 485 2.61 38.92 -2.74
CA THR A 485 3.13 40.28 -2.96
C THR A 485 3.62 41.08 -1.74
N VAL A 486 4.95 41.27 -1.76
CA VAL A 486 5.76 42.23 -0.99
C VAL A 486 5.20 43.64 -1.09
N THR A 487 5.04 44.31 0.05
CA THR A 487 4.99 45.79 0.11
C THR A 487 6.03 46.33 1.12
N ASP A 488 6.64 47.43 0.68
CA ASP A 488 7.92 48.10 0.97
C ASP A 488 8.49 48.32 2.39
N GLU A 489 7.95 47.79 3.49
CA GLU A 489 8.43 48.20 4.84
C GLU A 489 9.20 47.14 5.66
N LYS A 490 9.85 46.14 5.03
CA LYS A 490 10.55 45.08 5.78
C LYS A 490 11.98 44.71 5.39
N ILE A 491 12.77 45.71 5.03
CA ILE A 491 14.19 45.60 4.65
C ILE A 491 15.11 45.12 5.82
N ALA A 492 14.68 45.19 7.08
CA ALA A 492 15.53 44.80 8.22
C ALA A 492 15.61 43.28 8.51
N ILE A 493 14.62 42.48 8.09
CA ILE A 493 14.58 41.03 8.36
C ILE A 493 15.24 40.21 7.22
N GLU A 494 15.19 40.71 5.99
CA GLU A 494 15.86 40.09 4.83
C GLU A 494 17.40 40.09 4.95
N ALA A 495 17.98 41.00 5.73
CA ALA A 495 19.43 41.06 5.92
C ALA A 495 20.04 39.85 6.65
N ARG A 496 19.23 39.05 7.38
CA ARG A 496 19.69 37.83 8.07
C ARG A 496 19.26 36.52 7.40
N LEU A 497 18.32 36.56 6.46
CA LEU A 497 17.73 35.39 5.82
C LEU A 497 17.85 35.58 4.31
N GLY A 498 18.81 34.90 3.67
CA GLY A 498 19.21 35.17 2.28
C GLY A 498 18.06 35.30 1.26
N PRO A 499 18.31 36.02 0.15
CA PRO A 499 17.35 36.80 -0.65
C PRO A 499 16.43 35.99 -1.59
N ALA A 500 16.12 34.73 -1.28
CA ALA A 500 15.25 33.94 -2.15
C ALA A 500 13.77 34.21 -1.80
N PRO A 501 13.00 34.93 -2.65
CA PRO A 501 11.57 35.11 -2.47
C PRO A 501 10.87 33.75 -2.40
N LEU A 502 9.78 33.68 -1.62
CA LEU A 502 8.91 32.50 -1.63
C LEU A 502 8.40 32.29 -3.07
N PRO A 503 8.45 31.06 -3.60
CA PRO A 503 7.81 30.80 -4.88
C PRO A 503 6.31 31.13 -4.77
N PRO A 504 5.68 31.71 -5.80
CA PRO A 504 4.24 31.95 -5.76
C PRO A 504 3.49 30.62 -5.68
N LEU A 505 2.30 30.64 -5.07
CA LEU A 505 1.36 29.53 -5.18
C LEU A 505 0.91 29.37 -6.65
N PRO A 506 0.53 28.16 -7.09
CA PRO A 506 0.00 27.97 -8.43
C PRO A 506 -1.29 28.79 -8.61
N THR A 507 -1.44 29.39 -9.79
CA THR A 507 -2.54 30.33 -10.13
C THR A 507 -3.93 29.70 -10.10
N VAL A 508 -4.03 28.38 -10.28
CA VAL A 508 -5.31 27.66 -10.26
C VAL A 508 -5.19 26.49 -9.29
N SER A 509 -6.08 26.46 -8.31
CA SER A 509 -6.21 25.35 -7.38
C SER A 509 -7.33 24.41 -7.82
N ARG A 510 -7.07 23.10 -7.74
CA ARG A 510 -8.10 22.04 -7.83
C ARG A 510 -8.54 21.51 -6.47
N CYS A 511 -8.09 22.15 -5.39
CA CYS A 511 -8.35 21.71 -4.03
C CYS A 511 -9.84 21.85 -3.69
N ARG A 512 -10.54 20.72 -3.61
CA ARG A 512 -11.95 20.62 -3.20
C ARG A 512 -12.09 20.46 -1.70
N LYS A 513 -11.13 19.83 -1.03
CA LYS A 513 -11.13 19.64 0.43
C LYS A 513 -9.88 20.25 1.06
N LEU A 514 -10.06 21.15 2.01
CA LEU A 514 -8.98 21.75 2.79
C LEU A 514 -9.14 21.40 4.27
N THR A 515 -8.13 20.81 4.88
CA THR A 515 -8.11 20.47 6.30
C THR A 515 -6.90 21.14 6.95
N LEU A 516 -7.14 21.99 7.95
CA LEU A 516 -6.10 22.70 8.69
C LEU A 516 -6.19 22.31 10.18
N HIS A 517 -5.14 21.68 10.71
CA HIS A 517 -5.03 21.31 12.12
C HIS A 517 -4.14 22.27 12.92
N THR A 518 -4.41 22.39 14.22
CA THR A 518 -3.58 23.01 15.26
C THR A 518 -3.18 24.46 15.04
N VAL A 519 -4.10 25.28 14.54
CA VAL A 519 -3.95 26.75 14.49
C VAL A 519 -4.14 27.26 15.92
N LYS A 520 -3.09 27.61 16.68
CA LYS A 520 -3.27 28.11 18.06
C LYS A 520 -3.13 29.62 18.18
N TYR A 521 -2.43 30.26 17.23
CA TYR A 521 -2.08 31.67 17.32
C TYR A 521 -2.51 32.49 16.10
N SER A 522 -2.59 33.81 16.26
CA SER A 522 -2.91 34.79 15.21
C SER A 522 -2.00 34.68 13.96
N LYS A 523 -0.79 34.11 14.09
CA LYS A 523 0.14 33.87 12.98
C LYS A 523 -0.24 32.67 12.12
N ASP A 524 -0.88 31.64 12.68
CA ASP A 524 -1.36 30.47 11.91
C ASP A 524 -2.56 30.85 11.02
N LEU A 525 -3.33 31.86 11.44
CA LEU A 525 -4.36 32.49 10.61
C LEU A 525 -3.80 33.07 9.30
N ALA A 526 -2.53 33.48 9.27
CA ALA A 526 -1.89 33.95 8.03
C ALA A 526 -1.84 32.85 6.97
N VAL A 527 -1.60 31.60 7.36
CA VAL A 527 -1.57 30.44 6.45
C VAL A 527 -2.97 30.17 5.91
N ALA A 528 -3.99 30.15 6.79
CA ALA A 528 -5.38 30.02 6.37
C ALA A 528 -5.80 31.15 5.41
N ARG A 529 -5.44 32.40 5.72
CA ARG A 529 -5.69 33.58 4.87
C ARG A 529 -4.99 33.52 3.51
N CYS A 530 -3.98 32.69 3.32
CA CYS A 530 -3.35 32.48 2.01
C CYS A 530 -3.97 31.31 1.25
N LEU A 531 -4.22 30.19 1.95
CA LEU A 531 -4.68 28.95 1.32
C LEU A 531 -6.17 28.96 0.98
N VAL A 532 -7.00 29.59 1.80
CA VAL A 532 -8.44 29.70 1.56
C VAL A 532 -8.73 30.49 0.28
N PRO A 533 -8.13 31.68 0.04
CA PRO A 533 -8.29 32.38 -1.24
C PRO A 533 -7.75 31.59 -2.43
N TRP A 534 -6.61 30.92 -2.25
CA TRP A 534 -6.02 30.08 -3.30
C TRP A 534 -6.96 28.96 -3.74
N ALA A 535 -7.66 28.32 -2.81
CA ALA A 535 -8.64 27.27 -3.09
C ALA A 535 -10.06 27.78 -3.35
N SER A 536 -10.32 29.08 -3.21
CA SER A 536 -11.69 29.65 -3.09
C SER A 536 -12.68 29.23 -4.18
N GLN A 537 -12.22 29.12 -5.43
CA GLN A 537 -13.07 28.80 -6.58
C GLN A 537 -13.42 27.32 -6.70
N SER A 538 -12.64 26.43 -6.08
CA SER A 538 -12.79 24.98 -6.16
C SER A 538 -13.16 24.31 -4.83
N LEU A 539 -13.04 25.03 -3.71
CA LEU A 539 -13.24 24.50 -2.38
C LEU A 539 -14.71 24.13 -2.12
N GLU A 540 -14.96 22.85 -1.88
CA GLU A 540 -16.26 22.26 -1.55
C GLU A 540 -16.36 21.87 -0.08
N SER A 541 -15.23 21.58 0.58
CA SER A 541 -15.17 21.18 1.98
C SER A 541 -14.01 21.85 2.70
N ILE A 542 -14.28 22.42 3.88
CA ILE A 542 -13.25 22.94 4.77
C ILE A 542 -13.38 22.33 6.16
N GLU A 543 -12.26 21.87 6.71
CA GLU A 543 -12.12 21.42 8.08
C GLU A 543 -11.05 22.26 8.78
N LEU A 544 -11.43 22.93 9.85
CA LEU A 544 -10.58 23.80 10.64
C LEU A 544 -10.55 23.28 12.06
N ASN A 545 -9.36 22.89 12.52
CA ASN A 545 -9.14 22.35 13.85
C ASN A 545 -8.12 23.25 14.56
N GLY A 546 -8.56 24.05 15.53
CA GLY A 546 -7.74 25.03 16.24
C GLY A 546 -8.46 26.35 16.56
N VAL A 547 -7.75 27.23 17.26
CA VAL A 547 -8.13 28.58 17.67
C VAL A 547 -7.96 29.57 16.51
N PHE A 548 -9.08 30.07 15.98
CA PHE A 548 -9.10 31.06 14.89
C PHE A 548 -9.57 32.43 15.39
N VAL A 549 -8.64 33.25 15.90
CA VAL A 549 -8.95 34.63 16.29
C VAL A 549 -9.08 35.50 15.04
N GLY A 550 -10.24 36.14 14.81
CA GLY A 550 -10.41 37.15 13.75
C GLY A 550 -10.90 36.65 12.39
N GLY A 551 -11.60 35.50 12.33
CA GLY A 551 -12.36 35.04 11.16
C GLY A 551 -11.51 34.64 9.94
N PRO A 552 -11.49 33.35 9.53
CA PRO A 552 -10.74 32.94 8.34
C PRO A 552 -11.46 33.26 7.02
N PHE A 553 -12.75 33.61 7.05
CA PHE A 553 -13.59 33.74 5.85
C PHE A 553 -13.93 35.19 5.49
N ALA A 554 -12.91 36.00 5.17
CA ALA A 554 -13.13 37.29 4.50
C ALA A 554 -13.33 37.15 2.97
N PHE A 555 -13.59 35.94 2.49
CA PHE A 555 -13.54 35.58 1.08
C PHE A 555 -14.80 34.81 0.67
N ARG A 556 -15.24 34.99 -0.58
CA ARG A 556 -16.32 34.20 -1.17
C ARG A 556 -15.82 32.80 -1.54
N LEU A 557 -16.54 31.80 -1.08
CA LEU A 557 -16.33 30.37 -1.32
C LEU A 557 -17.60 29.79 -1.98
N PRO A 558 -17.87 30.11 -3.26
CA PRO A 558 -19.16 29.88 -3.91
C PRO A 558 -19.56 28.40 -4.04
N ARG A 559 -18.59 27.48 -3.89
CA ARG A 559 -18.82 26.03 -3.99
C ARG A 559 -18.79 25.31 -2.65
N LEU A 560 -18.55 26.03 -1.55
CA LEU A 560 -18.37 25.42 -0.24
C LEU A 560 -19.68 24.80 0.26
N ARG A 561 -19.70 23.48 0.38
CA ARG A 561 -20.86 22.71 0.84
C ARG A 561 -20.68 22.21 2.26
N HIS A 562 -19.45 21.94 2.69
CA HIS A 562 -19.17 21.30 3.97
C HIS A 562 -18.21 22.14 4.82
N VAL A 563 -18.63 22.48 6.03
CA VAL A 563 -17.80 23.18 7.02
C VAL A 563 -17.73 22.35 8.28
N LYS A 564 -16.50 22.04 8.72
CA LYS A 564 -16.23 21.34 9.96
C LYS A 564 -15.27 22.15 10.81
N LEU A 565 -15.70 22.51 12.01
CA LEU A 565 -14.90 23.22 12.98
C LEU A 565 -14.67 22.38 14.22
N LEU A 566 -13.42 22.30 14.66
CA LEU A 566 -12.98 21.59 15.86
C LEU A 566 -12.14 22.53 16.72
N THR A 567 -12.38 22.57 18.03
CA THR A 567 -11.50 23.18 19.05
C THR A 567 -11.14 24.63 18.75
N SER A 568 -12.10 25.53 18.90
CA SER A 568 -11.91 26.94 18.58
C SER A 568 -12.38 27.83 19.72
N GLU A 569 -11.44 28.35 20.50
CA GLU A 569 -11.66 29.52 21.32
C GLU A 569 -11.74 30.74 20.40
N TRP A 570 -12.90 31.02 19.84
CA TRP A 570 -13.12 32.30 19.15
C TRP A 570 -13.08 33.37 20.23
N GLY A 571 -12.02 34.18 20.25
CA GLY A 571 -11.74 35.11 21.35
C GLY A 571 -12.96 35.91 21.82
N ALA A 572 -13.03 36.09 23.15
CA ALA A 572 -14.17 36.58 23.92
C ALA A 572 -14.79 37.92 23.46
N ASP A 573 -14.09 38.68 22.61
CA ASP A 573 -14.48 40.07 22.40
C ASP A 573 -15.54 40.28 21.30
N LYS A 574 -15.59 39.51 20.19
CA LYS A 574 -16.54 39.81 19.06
C LYS A 574 -16.97 38.64 18.14
N LEU A 575 -16.48 37.41 18.33
CA LEU A 575 -16.26 36.52 17.18
C LEU A 575 -17.30 35.42 16.89
N GLY A 576 -18.13 34.98 17.84
CA GLY A 576 -19.15 33.96 17.54
C GLY A 576 -20.16 34.42 16.48
N PHE A 577 -20.54 35.69 16.54
CA PHE A 577 -21.39 36.38 15.57
C PHE A 577 -20.67 36.58 14.23
N GLU A 578 -19.43 37.06 14.26
CA GLU A 578 -18.62 37.26 13.05
C GLU A 578 -18.33 35.94 12.33
N PHE A 579 -18.16 34.83 13.05
CA PHE A 579 -17.94 33.51 12.44
C PHE A 579 -19.13 33.08 11.59
N THR A 580 -20.32 33.03 12.19
CA THR A 580 -21.53 32.59 11.49
C THR A 580 -21.81 33.54 10.32
N THR A 581 -21.61 34.84 10.53
CA THR A 581 -21.64 35.84 9.44
C THR A 581 -20.64 35.50 8.33
N SER A 582 -19.39 35.20 8.67
CA SER A 582 -18.31 34.97 7.70
C SER A 582 -18.53 33.67 6.91
N VAL A 583 -19.06 32.61 7.53
CA VAL A 583 -19.43 31.38 6.81
C VAL A 583 -20.61 31.62 5.85
N CYS A 584 -21.60 32.40 6.29
CA CYS A 584 -22.76 32.73 5.47
C CYS A 584 -22.40 33.67 4.31
N GLU A 585 -21.47 34.60 4.53
CA GLU A 585 -20.92 35.43 3.45
C GLU A 585 -20.02 34.64 2.50
N ALA A 586 -19.37 33.59 3.01
CA ALA A 586 -18.51 32.72 2.21
C ALA A 586 -19.33 31.80 1.30
N SER A 587 -20.43 31.20 1.77
CA SER A 587 -21.18 30.22 0.97
C SER A 587 -22.69 30.40 1.00
N ALA A 588 -23.28 30.50 -0.18
CA ALA A 588 -24.72 30.40 -0.39
C ALA A 588 -25.22 28.96 -0.55
N CYS A 589 -24.32 27.95 -0.59
CA CYS A 589 -24.66 26.56 -0.90
C CYS A 589 -24.27 25.60 0.24
N LEU A 590 -24.26 26.08 1.48
CA LEU A 590 -23.83 25.29 2.63
C LEU A 590 -24.83 24.15 2.88
N GLN A 591 -24.34 22.92 2.84
CA GLN A 591 -25.13 21.69 3.02
C GLN A 591 -24.85 21.00 4.36
N GLN A 592 -23.61 21.07 4.87
CA GLN A 592 -23.22 20.43 6.13
C GLN A 592 -22.42 21.40 7.00
N LEU A 593 -22.81 21.50 8.27
CA LEU A 593 -22.14 22.28 9.29
C LEU A 593 -21.87 21.41 10.52
N TYR A 594 -20.60 21.22 10.85
CA TYR A 594 -20.16 20.54 12.05
C TYR A 594 -19.40 21.54 12.93
N LEU A 595 -19.80 21.66 14.18
CA LEU A 595 -19.21 22.54 15.18
C LEU A 595 -18.84 21.69 16.40
N ASP A 596 -17.61 21.69 16.89
CA ASP A 596 -17.25 21.09 18.18
C ASP A 596 -16.26 21.99 18.91
N ASP A 597 -16.43 22.06 20.24
CA ASP A 597 -15.59 22.86 21.12
C ASP A 597 -15.58 24.34 20.69
N ILE A 598 -16.80 24.86 20.50
CA ILE A 598 -17.09 26.26 20.18
C ILE A 598 -17.86 26.88 21.33
N THR A 599 -17.37 28.01 21.82
CA THR A 599 -18.12 28.84 22.77
C THR A 599 -18.89 29.92 22.01
N PHE A 600 -20.21 29.91 22.11
CA PHE A 600 -21.08 30.94 21.58
C PHE A 600 -21.14 32.09 22.60
N TYR A 601 -20.75 33.29 22.17
CA TYR A 601 -20.81 34.49 22.99
C TYR A 601 -22.04 35.32 22.62
N VAL A 602 -22.78 35.76 23.64
CA VAL A 602 -23.94 36.64 23.49
C VAL A 602 -23.43 38.09 23.48
N HIS A 603 -23.53 38.77 22.34
CA HIS A 603 -22.97 40.12 22.20
C HIS A 603 -23.94 41.17 22.76
N ARG A 604 -23.53 41.93 23.77
CA ARG A 604 -24.43 42.79 24.57
C ARG A 604 -24.96 44.05 23.85
N ASN A 605 -24.46 44.41 22.67
CA ASN A 605 -24.63 45.75 22.06
C ASN A 605 -24.89 45.78 20.53
N ILE A 606 -25.48 44.75 19.91
CA ILE A 606 -25.78 44.82 18.47
C ILE A 606 -27.07 45.63 18.27
N PRO A 607 -27.08 46.71 17.46
CA PRO A 607 -28.31 47.42 17.14
C PRO A 607 -29.31 46.47 16.45
N THR A 608 -30.58 46.50 16.85
CA THR A 608 -31.63 45.58 16.34
C THR A 608 -31.66 45.50 14.81
N ALA A 609 -31.45 46.61 14.10
CA ALA A 609 -31.41 46.63 12.63
C ALA A 609 -30.23 45.84 12.02
N ALA A 610 -29.08 45.79 12.70
CA ALA A 610 -27.93 44.99 12.26
C ALA A 610 -28.14 43.50 12.55
N GLU A 611 -28.84 43.19 13.65
CA GLU A 611 -29.26 41.83 14.01
C GLU A 611 -30.25 41.28 12.99
N ASP A 612 -31.31 42.02 12.62
CA ASP A 612 -32.29 41.60 11.60
C ASP A 612 -31.62 41.33 10.25
N LYS A 613 -30.69 42.21 9.83
CA LYS A 613 -29.94 42.04 8.59
C LYS A 613 -29.04 40.80 8.64
N LEU A 614 -28.40 40.54 9.77
CA LEU A 614 -27.63 39.31 9.92
C LEU A 614 -28.55 38.09 9.85
N LEU A 615 -29.64 38.09 10.61
CA LEU A 615 -30.58 36.98 10.67
C LEU A 615 -31.11 36.63 9.27
N GLY A 616 -31.41 37.64 8.45
CA GLY A 616 -31.77 37.43 7.05
C GLY A 616 -30.69 36.67 6.26
N ARG A 617 -29.42 37.06 6.41
CA ARG A 617 -28.27 36.39 5.75
C ARG A 617 -28.02 34.98 6.28
N LEU A 618 -28.13 34.78 7.59
CA LEU A 618 -27.99 33.45 8.21
C LEU A 618 -29.09 32.52 7.71
N THR A 619 -30.32 33.02 7.65
CA THR A 619 -31.47 32.27 7.13
C THR A 619 -31.26 31.88 5.67
N GLU A 620 -30.76 32.81 4.84
CA GLU A 620 -30.43 32.54 3.44
C GLU A 620 -29.32 31.48 3.29
N ALA A 621 -28.23 31.59 4.06
CA ALA A 621 -27.14 30.62 3.99
C ALA A 621 -27.55 29.23 4.50
N PHE A 622 -28.45 29.16 5.49
CA PHE A 622 -28.93 27.91 6.06
C PHE A 622 -30.06 27.29 5.24
N GLN A 623 -30.61 27.98 4.24
CA GLN A 623 -31.74 27.47 3.45
C GLN A 623 -31.47 26.11 2.78
N HIS A 624 -30.19 25.82 2.48
CA HIS A 624 -29.74 24.57 1.86
C HIS A 624 -29.08 23.59 2.85
N LEU A 625 -29.09 23.90 4.14
CA LEU A 625 -28.45 23.07 5.15
C LEU A 625 -29.21 21.75 5.32
N HIS A 626 -28.53 20.64 5.07
CA HIS A 626 -29.05 19.29 5.22
C HIS A 626 -28.55 18.61 6.49
N THR A 627 -27.38 19.00 7.00
CA THR A 627 -26.79 18.38 8.19
C THR A 627 -26.23 19.44 9.12
N LEU A 628 -26.71 19.41 10.36
CA LEU A 628 -26.18 20.23 11.46
C LEU A 628 -25.70 19.31 12.58
N VAL A 629 -24.42 19.44 12.94
CA VAL A 629 -23.82 18.71 14.05
C VAL A 629 -23.22 19.69 15.05
N ILE A 630 -23.63 19.57 16.31
CA ILE A 630 -23.16 20.34 17.45
C ILE A 630 -22.48 19.37 18.41
N GLY A 631 -21.17 19.45 18.50
CA GLY A 631 -20.30 18.56 19.26
C GLY A 631 -20.45 18.73 20.77
N PRO A 632 -19.91 17.75 21.53
CA PRO A 632 -20.10 17.68 22.99
C PRO A 632 -19.52 18.87 23.76
N ARG A 633 -18.51 19.55 23.21
CA ARG A 633 -17.83 20.66 23.89
C ARG A 633 -18.35 22.03 23.49
N CYS A 634 -19.36 22.08 22.61
CA CYS A 634 -20.03 23.34 22.32
C CYS A 634 -20.78 23.85 23.55
N GLN A 635 -20.65 25.13 23.85
CA GLN A 635 -21.27 25.75 25.00
C GLN A 635 -21.71 27.19 24.71
N LEU A 636 -22.69 27.66 25.47
CA LEU A 636 -23.11 29.06 25.48
C LEU A 636 -22.48 29.74 26.69
N ASP A 637 -21.80 30.87 26.50
CA ASP A 637 -21.22 31.62 27.61
C ASP A 637 -22.32 32.29 28.46
N GLY A 638 -22.64 31.66 29.60
CA GLY A 638 -23.69 32.08 30.51
C GLY A 638 -23.35 33.32 31.36
N SER A 639 -22.08 33.74 31.40
CA SER A 639 -21.67 34.91 32.21
C SER A 639 -22.33 36.23 31.76
N SER A 640 -22.88 36.25 30.55
CA SER A 640 -23.57 37.40 29.96
C SER A 640 -25.10 37.38 30.03
N LEU A 641 -25.72 36.25 30.37
CA LEU A 641 -27.18 36.10 30.30
C LEU A 641 -27.92 36.42 31.60
N LEU A 642 -27.32 36.12 32.76
CA LEU A 642 -28.04 36.10 34.04
C LEU A 642 -28.24 37.47 34.71
N SER A 643 -27.57 38.53 34.24
CA SER A 643 -27.53 39.81 34.99
C SER A 643 -28.50 40.90 34.51
N MET A 644 -29.20 40.75 33.37
CA MET A 644 -29.85 41.91 32.73
C MET A 644 -31.25 41.70 32.15
N GLY A 645 -31.84 40.50 32.17
CA GLY A 645 -33.22 40.29 31.66
C GLY A 645 -33.41 40.58 30.16
N ILE A 646 -32.34 40.55 29.36
CA ILE A 646 -32.39 40.76 27.91
C ILE A 646 -32.80 39.43 27.26
N ALA A 647 -34.04 39.37 26.77
CA ALA A 647 -34.70 38.14 26.36
C ALA A 647 -34.43 37.67 24.91
N SER A 648 -33.74 38.43 24.06
CA SER A 648 -33.59 38.11 22.63
C SER A 648 -32.15 38.31 22.15
N PHE A 649 -31.47 37.22 21.79
CA PHE A 649 -30.21 37.32 21.06
C PHE A 649 -29.99 36.10 20.17
N VAL A 650 -30.01 36.31 18.85
CA VAL A 650 -30.16 35.19 17.91
C VAL A 650 -28.82 34.52 17.67
N ILE A 651 -28.62 33.36 18.29
CA ILE A 651 -27.41 32.54 18.12
C ILE A 651 -27.49 31.74 16.81
N PHE A 652 -28.68 31.22 16.48
CA PHE A 652 -28.93 30.42 15.29
C PHE A 652 -30.19 30.90 14.57
N PRO A 653 -30.18 30.96 13.21
CA PRO A 653 -31.42 31.19 12.47
C PRO A 653 -32.36 29.99 12.67
N PRO A 654 -33.67 30.16 12.37
CA PRO A 654 -34.59 29.03 12.33
C PRO A 654 -34.04 27.90 11.44
N LEU A 655 -34.12 26.66 11.94
CA LEU A 655 -33.68 25.50 11.18
C LEU A 655 -34.49 25.37 9.87
N PRO A 656 -33.84 25.07 8.73
CA PRO A 656 -34.54 24.96 7.47
C PRO A 656 -35.43 23.71 7.43
N PRO A 657 -36.58 23.75 6.74
CA PRO A 657 -37.48 22.59 6.62
C PRO A 657 -36.83 21.40 5.87
N GLY A 658 -35.82 21.68 5.03
CA GLY A 658 -35.04 20.69 4.27
C GLY A 658 -33.91 20.01 5.05
N LEU A 659 -33.83 20.22 6.37
CA LEU A 659 -32.82 19.59 7.22
C LEU A 659 -33.07 18.07 7.30
N ARG A 660 -32.03 17.28 7.00
CA ARG A 660 -32.08 15.80 7.01
C ARG A 660 -31.41 15.19 8.23
N CYS A 661 -30.40 15.85 8.80
CA CYS A 661 -29.70 15.36 9.98
C CYS A 661 -29.48 16.49 10.98
N LEU A 662 -29.90 16.26 12.22
CA LEU A 662 -29.69 17.16 13.34
C LEU A 662 -29.11 16.37 14.51
N ASP A 663 -27.81 16.55 14.75
CA ASP A 663 -27.05 15.87 15.80
C ASP A 663 -26.55 16.90 16.83
N ILE A 664 -27.23 17.03 17.97
CA ILE A 664 -26.84 17.86 19.11
C ILE A 664 -26.25 16.95 20.20
N ILE A 665 -24.93 16.86 20.24
CA ILE A 665 -24.13 16.02 21.15
C ILE A 665 -23.74 16.80 22.42
N SER A 666 -23.83 18.14 22.39
CA SER A 666 -23.61 19.00 23.57
C SER A 666 -24.53 18.61 24.72
N ASP A 667 -24.01 18.65 25.95
CA ASP A 667 -24.76 18.41 27.18
C ASP A 667 -25.38 19.69 27.75
N LYS A 668 -25.31 20.81 27.01
CA LYS A 668 -25.82 22.12 27.43
C LYS A 668 -27.26 22.30 26.96
N GLU A 669 -28.20 22.10 27.89
CA GLU A 669 -29.65 22.27 27.71
C GLU A 669 -30.00 23.56 26.96
N PHE A 670 -29.60 24.71 27.52
CA PHE A 670 -29.87 26.03 26.94
C PHE A 670 -29.39 26.18 25.49
N LEU A 671 -28.27 25.56 25.13
CA LEU A 671 -27.77 25.61 23.75
C LEU A 671 -28.66 24.78 22.82
N ALA A 672 -29.03 23.56 23.23
CA ALA A 672 -29.89 22.68 22.44
C ALA A 672 -31.27 23.32 22.18
N GLU A 673 -31.88 23.90 23.20
CA GLU A 673 -33.18 24.57 23.10
C GLU A 673 -33.14 25.78 22.18
N ARG A 674 -32.10 26.62 22.30
CA ARG A 674 -31.91 27.78 21.42
C ARG A 674 -31.72 27.39 19.97
N ILE A 675 -31.04 26.27 19.69
CA ILE A 675 -30.86 25.75 18.33
C ILE A 675 -32.18 25.21 17.77
N MET A 676 -32.95 24.48 18.56
CA MET A 676 -34.19 23.83 18.09
C MET A 676 -35.37 24.79 17.95
N PHE A 677 -35.53 25.71 18.92
CA PHE A 677 -36.73 26.55 19.04
C PHE A 677 -36.47 28.03 18.75
N GLY A 678 -35.19 28.42 18.58
CA GLY A 678 -34.80 29.80 18.40
C GLY A 678 -34.98 30.63 19.68
N ASP A 679 -34.89 31.95 19.54
CA ASP A 679 -34.78 32.83 20.71
C ASP A 679 -36.06 33.17 21.44
N ARG A 680 -37.18 33.01 20.76
CA ARG A 680 -38.50 33.31 21.34
C ARG A 680 -38.92 32.24 22.35
N TYR A 681 -38.07 31.24 22.55
CA TYR A 681 -38.25 30.21 23.55
C TYR A 681 -37.81 30.71 24.93
N ASP A 682 -38.78 30.93 25.81
CA ASP A 682 -38.57 31.14 27.23
C ASP A 682 -38.85 29.82 27.98
N PRO A 683 -37.82 29.16 28.55
CA PRO A 683 -38.01 27.90 29.26
C PRO A 683 -38.86 28.04 30.53
N ASN A 684 -39.01 29.24 31.10
CA ASN A 684 -39.80 29.48 32.30
C ASN A 684 -41.30 29.68 32.01
N LEU A 685 -41.67 29.85 30.73
CA LEU A 685 -43.05 29.97 30.31
C LEU A 685 -43.53 28.60 29.81
N THR A 686 -44.17 27.84 30.70
CA THR A 686 -44.81 26.53 30.40
C THR A 686 -45.83 26.59 29.27
N THR A 687 -46.28 27.79 28.94
CA THR A 687 -47.03 28.11 27.73
C THR A 687 -46.11 28.93 26.86
N ILE A 688 -45.69 28.39 25.70
CA ILE A 688 -45.25 29.22 24.57
C ILE A 688 -46.28 30.33 24.50
N MET A 689 -45.87 31.60 24.63
CA MET A 689 -46.80 32.72 24.51
C MET A 689 -47.40 32.71 23.09
N THR A 690 -48.49 31.96 22.92
CA THR A 690 -49.57 32.06 21.92
C THR A 690 -49.22 32.52 20.51
N GLY A 691 -48.06 32.19 19.95
CA GLY A 691 -47.76 32.53 18.56
C GLY A 691 -46.36 32.23 18.03
N GLY A 692 -45.49 31.56 18.79
CA GLY A 692 -44.25 31.01 18.24
C GLY A 692 -44.54 29.70 17.52
N ASP A 693 -44.88 29.74 16.23
CA ASP A 693 -45.03 28.53 15.41
C ASP A 693 -43.71 27.74 15.41
N VAL A 694 -43.64 26.64 16.18
CA VAL A 694 -42.55 25.66 16.07
C VAL A 694 -42.61 25.13 14.64
N ARG A 695 -41.61 25.46 13.83
CA ARG A 695 -41.56 25.03 12.44
C ARG A 695 -41.16 23.56 12.40
N PRO A 696 -42.04 22.63 11.98
CA PRO A 696 -41.68 21.24 11.97
C PRO A 696 -40.62 20.91 10.93
N LEU A 697 -39.74 19.98 11.26
CA LEU A 697 -38.78 19.40 10.35
C LEU A 697 -39.44 18.21 9.65
N GLN A 698 -39.70 18.31 8.35
CA GLN A 698 -40.47 17.31 7.60
C GLN A 698 -39.59 16.24 6.92
N HIS A 699 -38.32 16.56 6.70
CA HIS A 699 -37.38 15.73 5.92
C HIS A 699 -36.27 15.12 6.77
N LEU A 700 -36.45 15.07 8.10
CA LEU A 700 -35.43 14.59 9.02
C LEU A 700 -35.30 13.07 8.89
N GLU A 701 -34.09 12.62 8.60
CA GLU A 701 -33.68 11.21 8.52
C GLU A 701 -32.95 10.76 9.78
N SER A 702 -32.20 11.69 10.40
CA SER A 702 -31.50 11.47 11.66
C SER A 702 -31.76 12.61 12.64
N PHE A 703 -32.22 12.24 13.82
CA PHE A 703 -32.36 13.15 14.95
C PHE A 703 -31.64 12.57 16.16
N ARG A 704 -30.64 13.31 16.64
CA ARG A 704 -29.90 12.97 17.84
C ARG A 704 -29.81 14.18 18.74
N CYS A 705 -30.36 14.10 19.93
CA CYS A 705 -30.22 15.14 20.95
C CYS A 705 -29.76 14.49 22.25
N LEU A 706 -28.48 14.63 22.57
CA LEU A 706 -27.87 14.15 23.81
C LEU A 706 -27.90 15.20 24.92
N SER A 707 -28.50 16.37 24.66
CA SER A 707 -28.76 17.38 25.68
C SER A 707 -30.10 17.07 26.37
N PRO A 708 -30.24 17.25 27.69
CA PRO A 708 -31.56 17.29 28.30
C PRO A 708 -32.34 18.47 27.68
N VAL A 709 -33.62 18.25 27.41
CA VAL A 709 -34.53 19.26 26.85
C VAL A 709 -35.62 19.49 27.89
N VAL A 710 -35.78 20.74 28.37
CA VAL A 710 -36.73 21.09 29.44
C VAL A 710 -38.14 20.61 29.10
N ASN A 711 -38.53 20.74 27.83
CA ASN A 711 -39.86 20.35 27.36
C ASN A 711 -39.80 19.34 26.18
N PRO A 712 -39.86 18.03 26.47
CA PRO A 712 -39.89 16.99 25.45
C PRO A 712 -41.06 17.12 24.46
N VAL A 713 -42.20 17.71 24.87
CA VAL A 713 -43.37 17.87 23.99
C VAL A 713 -43.04 18.74 22.79
N HIS A 714 -42.30 19.84 22.99
CA HIS A 714 -41.89 20.72 21.90
C HIS A 714 -40.88 20.06 20.97
N MET A 715 -39.95 19.28 21.51
CA MET A 715 -39.03 18.47 20.71
C MET A 715 -39.80 17.47 19.84
N PHE A 716 -40.82 16.80 20.39
CA PHE A 716 -41.68 15.91 19.61
C PHE A 716 -42.49 16.65 18.55
N GLN A 717 -43.04 17.84 18.84
CA GLN A 717 -43.70 18.67 17.83
C GLN A 717 -42.76 19.05 16.68
N LEU A 718 -41.47 19.29 16.98
CA LEU A 718 -40.46 19.60 15.98
C LEU A 718 -40.22 18.44 15.01
N ILE A 719 -40.16 17.20 15.52
CA ILE A 719 -39.82 16.00 14.73
C ILE A 719 -41.06 15.19 14.27
N GLU A 720 -42.26 15.49 14.80
CA GLU A 720 -43.49 14.73 14.56
C GLU A 720 -43.78 14.54 13.07
N PRO A 721 -43.63 15.55 12.20
CA PRO A 721 -43.84 15.33 10.76
C PRO A 721 -42.84 14.39 10.10
N SER A 722 -41.60 14.31 10.61
CA SER A 722 -40.62 13.29 10.18
C SER A 722 -40.88 11.91 10.77
N LEU A 723 -41.65 11.81 11.85
CA LEU A 723 -42.11 10.54 12.44
C LEU A 723 -43.37 10.01 11.76
N GLY A 724 -44.16 10.85 11.09
CA GLY A 724 -45.48 10.50 10.52
C GLY A 724 -45.44 9.60 9.28
N VAL A 725 -46.61 9.37 8.65
CA VAL A 725 -46.79 8.45 7.51
C VAL A 725 -45.89 8.82 6.31
N ALA A 726 -45.64 10.11 6.10
CA ALA A 726 -44.79 10.60 5.02
C ALA A 726 -43.34 10.89 5.47
N GLY A 727 -43.04 10.66 6.75
CA GLY A 727 -41.77 11.01 7.36
C GLY A 727 -40.62 10.06 7.01
N CYS A 728 -39.40 10.59 7.03
CA CYS A 728 -38.18 9.87 6.64
C CYS A 728 -37.28 9.47 7.82
N LEU A 729 -37.72 9.67 9.07
CA LEU A 729 -36.85 9.45 10.22
C LEU A 729 -36.48 7.98 10.35
N ALA A 730 -35.18 7.69 10.30
CA ALA A 730 -34.61 6.36 10.43
C ALA A 730 -33.67 6.24 11.65
N HIS A 731 -33.16 7.36 12.16
CA HIS A 731 -32.28 7.40 13.33
C HIS A 731 -32.84 8.35 14.39
N LEU A 732 -33.03 7.84 15.61
CA LEU A 732 -33.56 8.58 16.75
C LEU A 732 -32.75 8.30 18.01
N GLU A 733 -31.99 9.29 18.50
CA GLU A 733 -31.27 9.17 19.78
C GLU A 733 -31.61 10.34 20.71
N LEU A 734 -32.01 10.07 21.96
CA LEU A 734 -32.54 11.07 22.90
C LEU A 734 -31.84 10.99 24.26
N ASN A 735 -31.66 12.13 24.94
CA ASN A 735 -31.29 12.17 26.36
C ASN A 735 -32.54 11.99 27.25
N VAL A 736 -32.41 11.22 28.33
CA VAL A 736 -33.49 10.90 29.28
C VAL A 736 -33.16 11.27 30.74
N ARG A 737 -32.15 12.10 30.99
CA ARG A 737 -31.60 12.43 32.31
C ARG A 737 -32.57 13.14 33.26
N ASP A 738 -33.27 14.15 32.74
CA ASP A 738 -34.10 15.08 33.53
C ASP A 738 -35.58 14.95 33.22
N ILE A 739 -35.93 13.95 32.41
CA ILE A 739 -37.32 13.64 32.21
C ILE A 739 -37.73 12.80 33.40
N ASP A 740 -38.52 13.39 34.29
CA ASP A 740 -39.19 12.70 35.40
C ASP A 740 -39.64 11.31 34.92
N SER A 741 -39.70 10.33 35.83
CA SER A 741 -40.14 8.93 35.58
C SER A 741 -41.38 8.79 34.67
N ASN A 742 -42.15 9.87 34.53
CA ASN A 742 -43.25 10.12 33.63
C ASN A 742 -42.92 10.10 32.11
N PHE A 743 -41.65 10.21 31.65
CA PHE A 743 -41.32 10.13 30.20
C PHE A 743 -41.73 8.83 29.55
N MET A 744 -41.47 7.74 30.26
CA MET A 744 -41.77 6.39 29.81
C MET A 744 -43.07 5.85 30.42
N GLN A 745 -43.58 6.48 31.50
CA GLN A 745 -44.78 6.05 32.21
C GLN A 745 -46.06 6.80 31.76
N ASP A 746 -45.99 8.11 31.51
CA ASP A 746 -47.17 8.98 31.31
C ASP A 746 -47.17 9.81 30.02
N LEU A 747 -46.05 9.90 29.28
CA LEU A 747 -45.99 10.66 28.02
C LEU A 747 -46.34 9.77 26.81
N PRO A 748 -47.49 9.99 26.13
CA PRO A 748 -47.91 9.23 24.94
C PRO A 748 -46.93 9.19 23.75
N PRO A 749 -46.09 10.21 23.45
CA PRO A 749 -45.28 10.24 22.22
C PRO A 749 -44.19 9.16 22.15
N CYS A 750 -43.57 8.82 23.28
CA CYS A 750 -42.47 7.85 23.32
C CYS A 750 -42.97 6.40 23.26
N LEU A 751 -44.18 6.16 23.80
CA LEU A 751 -44.90 4.89 23.74
C LEU A 751 -45.68 4.72 22.42
N ARG A 752 -45.83 5.79 21.63
CA ARG A 752 -46.55 5.78 20.35
C ARG A 752 -45.81 6.59 19.30
N ILE A 753 -44.56 6.20 19.03
CA ILE A 753 -43.97 6.55 17.74
C ILE A 753 -44.90 5.92 16.70
N PRO A 754 -45.50 6.71 15.78
CA PRO A 754 -46.61 6.23 14.97
C PRO A 754 -46.19 5.18 13.92
N PHE A 755 -44.91 5.17 13.53
CA PHE A 755 -44.33 4.22 12.56
C PHE A 755 -42.97 3.69 13.05
N PRO A 756 -42.93 2.93 14.16
CA PRO A 756 -41.68 2.51 14.78
C PRO A 756 -40.89 1.55 13.88
N GLU A 757 -41.54 0.89 12.93
CA GLU A 757 -40.90 0.04 11.92
C GLU A 757 -40.00 0.79 10.93
N ARG A 758 -40.05 2.13 10.86
CA ARG A 758 -39.13 2.91 10.00
C ARG A 758 -37.79 3.18 10.65
N ILE A 759 -37.76 3.16 11.97
CA ILE A 759 -36.57 3.49 12.74
C ILE A 759 -35.61 2.31 12.73
N ARG A 760 -34.42 2.53 12.18
CA ARG A 760 -33.32 1.57 12.10
C ARG A 760 -32.29 1.75 13.19
N THR A 761 -32.19 2.96 13.74
CA THR A 761 -31.35 3.25 14.91
C THR A 761 -32.18 3.91 16.00
N ILE A 762 -32.13 3.36 17.19
CA ILE A 762 -32.63 4.02 18.40
C ILE A 762 -31.49 4.19 19.40
N GLY A 763 -31.57 5.20 20.24
CA GLY A 763 -30.68 5.29 21.39
C GLY A 763 -31.21 6.16 22.50
N LEU A 764 -30.83 5.81 23.73
CA LEU A 764 -31.12 6.60 24.92
C LEU A 764 -29.80 6.95 25.62
N TYR A 765 -29.62 8.24 25.87
CA TYR A 765 -28.46 8.83 26.53
C TYR A 765 -28.80 9.28 27.95
N ASP A 766 -27.86 9.15 28.87
CA ASP A 766 -28.05 9.27 30.31
C ASP A 766 -29.19 8.39 30.86
N PHE A 767 -29.46 7.24 30.23
CA PHE A 767 -30.47 6.29 30.72
C PHE A 767 -30.03 5.68 32.05
N ASN A 768 -30.70 6.06 33.14
CA ASN A 768 -30.37 5.57 34.47
C ASN A 768 -31.01 4.19 34.72
N CYS A 769 -30.24 3.14 34.46
CA CYS A 769 -30.58 1.75 34.83
C CYS A 769 -30.45 1.49 36.35
N SER A 770 -29.82 2.39 37.12
CA SER A 770 -29.40 2.08 38.50
C SER A 770 -30.49 2.27 39.54
N SER A 771 -30.45 1.37 40.51
CA SER A 771 -31.52 0.98 41.44
C SER A 771 -31.54 1.73 42.78
N THR A 772 -30.67 2.71 42.96
CA THR A 772 -30.25 3.15 44.30
C THR A 772 -31.20 4.11 45.02
N SER A 773 -32.29 4.57 44.39
CA SER A 773 -33.43 5.10 45.15
C SER A 773 -34.18 3.92 45.77
N ALA A 774 -33.99 3.71 47.08
CA ALA A 774 -34.33 2.53 47.88
C ALA A 774 -35.82 2.11 47.96
N GLY A 775 -36.53 2.00 46.82
CA GLY A 775 -37.89 1.49 46.68
C GLY A 775 -37.99 0.50 45.52
N SER A 776 -38.93 -0.43 45.60
CA SER A 776 -39.13 -1.63 44.76
C SER A 776 -39.29 -1.47 43.22
N ASP A 777 -39.00 -0.31 42.64
CA ASP A 777 -39.25 0.01 41.22
C ASP A 777 -38.14 -0.41 40.24
N VAL A 778 -37.14 -1.15 40.73
CA VAL A 778 -35.90 -1.47 40.00
C VAL A 778 -36.12 -2.39 38.80
N LEU A 779 -36.99 -3.41 38.92
CA LEU A 779 -37.28 -4.36 37.83
C LEU A 779 -38.17 -3.78 36.73
N ILE A 780 -38.80 -2.64 37.01
CA ILE A 780 -39.79 -2.04 36.11
C ILE A 780 -39.08 -1.30 34.98
N ARG A 781 -37.90 -0.68 35.21
CA ARG A 781 -37.20 0.15 34.22
C ARG A 781 -36.53 -0.63 33.09
N ASP A 782 -35.89 -1.76 33.39
CA ASP A 782 -35.29 -2.63 32.36
C ASP A 782 -36.37 -3.21 31.44
N ARG A 783 -37.50 -3.63 32.03
CA ARG A 783 -38.65 -4.15 31.27
C ARG A 783 -39.26 -3.05 30.40
N ILE A 784 -39.46 -1.85 30.94
CA ILE A 784 -39.96 -0.70 30.17
C ILE A 784 -39.07 -0.40 28.96
N PHE A 785 -37.74 -0.39 29.13
CA PHE A 785 -36.84 -0.17 28.00
C PHE A 785 -36.94 -1.30 26.97
N LEU A 786 -36.92 -2.56 27.41
CA LEU A 786 -37.05 -3.70 26.49
C LEU A 786 -38.42 -3.68 25.79
N ASP A 787 -39.50 -3.30 26.48
CA ASP A 787 -40.85 -3.14 25.94
C ASP A 787 -40.95 -1.99 24.95
N TRP A 788 -40.19 -0.92 25.17
CA TRP A 788 -40.04 0.16 24.21
C TRP A 788 -39.25 -0.28 22.96
N VAL A 789 -38.09 -0.93 23.14
CA VAL A 789 -37.28 -1.48 22.04
C VAL A 789 -38.09 -2.47 21.18
N ARG A 790 -38.98 -3.25 21.80
CA ARG A 790 -39.87 -4.20 21.10
C ARG A 790 -40.77 -3.54 20.05
N GLN A 791 -41.03 -2.25 20.15
CA GLN A 791 -41.86 -1.54 19.17
C GLN A 791 -41.12 -1.36 17.83
N PHE A 792 -39.78 -1.31 17.83
CA PHE A 792 -38.95 -1.03 16.66
C PHE A 792 -38.48 -2.31 15.97
N ARG A 793 -39.37 -2.94 15.21
CA ARG A 793 -39.09 -4.24 14.58
C ARG A 793 -37.88 -4.22 13.62
N ASN A 794 -37.70 -3.13 12.87
CA ASN A 794 -36.58 -2.98 11.93
C ASN A 794 -35.34 -2.32 12.54
N VAL A 795 -35.24 -2.23 13.87
CA VAL A 795 -34.05 -1.64 14.50
C VAL A 795 -32.83 -2.52 14.22
N GLU A 796 -31.83 -1.94 13.60
CA GLU A 796 -30.53 -2.57 13.30
C GLU A 796 -29.47 -2.16 14.33
N THR A 797 -29.64 -0.98 14.94
CA THR A 797 -28.67 -0.43 15.90
C THR A 797 -29.36 0.12 17.13
N ILE A 798 -28.88 -0.27 18.30
CA ILE A 798 -29.29 0.32 19.58
C ILE A 798 -28.08 0.98 20.23
N SER A 799 -28.20 2.26 20.57
CA SER A 799 -27.18 3.00 21.31
C SER A 799 -27.64 3.22 22.76
N VAL A 800 -26.96 2.64 23.75
CA VAL A 800 -27.27 2.88 25.16
C VAL A 800 -26.08 3.50 25.87
N TYR A 801 -26.28 4.74 26.34
CA TYR A 801 -25.32 5.48 27.14
C TYR A 801 -25.96 5.77 28.49
N PRO A 802 -25.58 5.09 29.56
CA PRO A 802 -26.13 5.39 30.88
C PRO A 802 -25.47 6.64 31.46
N ALA A 803 -26.10 7.16 32.51
CA ALA A 803 -25.68 8.36 33.25
C ALA A 803 -24.36 8.20 34.06
N TRP A 804 -23.44 7.33 33.62
CA TRP A 804 -22.23 6.96 34.35
C TRP A 804 -21.26 8.13 34.56
N ARG A 805 -21.35 9.20 33.75
CA ARG A 805 -20.56 10.44 33.98
C ARG A 805 -20.74 10.99 35.39
N TYR A 806 -21.88 10.70 36.03
CA TYR A 806 -22.15 11.03 37.44
C TYR A 806 -21.85 9.87 38.40
N ALA A 807 -21.87 8.62 37.91
CA ALA A 807 -21.61 7.42 38.70
C ALA A 807 -20.13 7.00 38.78
N ALA A 808 -19.20 7.66 38.08
CA ALA A 808 -17.76 7.34 38.10
C ALA A 808 -17.09 7.42 39.49
N ARG A 809 -17.82 7.85 40.52
CA ARG A 809 -17.40 7.76 41.93
C ARG A 809 -17.81 6.45 42.63
N ALA A 810 -18.65 5.63 42.02
CA ALA A 810 -19.08 4.33 42.54
C ALA A 810 -18.52 3.20 41.67
N ASN A 811 -18.00 2.14 42.30
CA ASN A 811 -17.46 0.94 41.65
C ASN A 811 -18.52 0.09 40.89
N ASP A 812 -19.66 0.69 40.51
CA ASP A 812 -20.89 -0.01 40.11
C ASP A 812 -21.04 -0.14 38.59
N GLY A 813 -19.94 -0.29 37.85
CA GLY A 813 -19.98 -0.75 36.45
C GLY A 813 -20.68 -2.12 36.26
N GLY A 814 -21.01 -2.80 37.36
CA GLY A 814 -21.73 -4.06 37.40
C GLY A 814 -23.18 -3.99 36.94
N GLU A 815 -23.95 -2.96 37.31
CA GLU A 815 -25.38 -2.87 36.93
C GLU A 815 -25.54 -2.56 35.44
N GLY A 816 -24.75 -1.61 34.94
CA GLY A 816 -24.71 -1.27 33.53
C GLY A 816 -24.30 -2.43 32.62
N GLY A 817 -23.27 -3.20 33.02
CA GLY A 817 -22.87 -4.41 32.32
C GLY A 817 -23.95 -5.50 32.31
N ARG A 818 -24.71 -5.65 33.40
CA ARG A 818 -25.87 -6.57 33.48
C ARG A 818 -26.94 -6.21 32.48
N PHE A 819 -27.31 -4.92 32.40
CA PHE A 819 -28.32 -4.43 31.47
C PHE A 819 -27.95 -4.73 30.01
N VAL A 820 -26.71 -4.42 29.59
CA VAL A 820 -26.27 -4.69 28.22
C VAL A 820 -26.28 -6.18 27.91
N VAL A 821 -25.88 -7.02 28.87
CA VAL A 821 -25.99 -8.48 28.71
C VAL A 821 -27.45 -8.92 28.60
N ALA A 822 -28.38 -8.36 29.39
CA ALA A 822 -29.81 -8.67 29.28
C ALA A 822 -30.38 -8.27 27.91
N LEU A 823 -29.95 -7.12 27.36
CA LEU A 823 -30.31 -6.68 26.01
C LEU A 823 -29.78 -7.66 24.95
N VAL A 824 -28.52 -8.11 25.08
CA VAL A 824 -27.93 -9.13 24.20
C VAL A 824 -28.69 -10.45 24.29
N GLU A 825 -28.93 -10.96 25.50
CA GLU A 825 -29.68 -12.20 25.71
C GLU A 825 -31.09 -12.11 25.09
N GLN A 826 -31.75 -10.96 25.23
CA GLN A 826 -33.07 -10.74 24.64
C GLN A 826 -33.00 -10.69 23.10
N ALA A 827 -32.02 -10.01 22.51
CA ALA A 827 -31.83 -9.97 21.06
C ALA A 827 -31.55 -11.37 20.48
N LEU A 828 -30.72 -12.16 21.16
CA LEU A 828 -30.45 -13.54 20.76
C LEU A 828 -31.68 -14.45 20.88
N ARG A 829 -32.53 -14.25 21.90
CA ARG A 829 -33.81 -14.97 22.01
C ARG A 829 -34.73 -14.67 20.84
N TYR A 830 -34.75 -13.43 20.36
CA TYR A 830 -35.49 -13.07 19.16
C TYR A 830 -34.90 -13.78 17.94
N ALA A 831 -33.61 -13.61 17.64
CA ALA A 831 -32.97 -14.28 16.52
C ALA A 831 -33.19 -15.82 16.51
N ALA A 832 -33.19 -16.47 17.68
CA ALA A 832 -33.48 -17.89 17.81
C ALA A 832 -34.97 -18.25 17.66
N ALA A 833 -35.90 -17.35 17.99
CA ALA A 833 -37.31 -17.51 17.64
C ALA A 833 -37.48 -17.40 16.11
N ASP A 834 -36.83 -16.43 15.48
CA ASP A 834 -36.89 -16.20 14.02
C ASP A 834 -36.39 -17.43 13.24
N ALA A 835 -35.24 -17.99 13.66
CA ALA A 835 -34.68 -19.18 13.03
C ALA A 835 -35.62 -20.39 13.15
N ARG A 836 -36.36 -20.51 14.26
CA ARG A 836 -37.36 -21.58 14.44
C ARG A 836 -38.59 -21.35 13.57
N THR A 837 -39.14 -20.13 13.56
CA THR A 837 -40.27 -19.78 12.70
C THR A 837 -39.92 -19.98 11.22
N ALA A 838 -38.71 -19.62 10.79
CA ALA A 838 -38.23 -19.82 9.43
C ALA A 838 -38.04 -21.31 9.09
N ALA A 839 -37.49 -22.11 10.01
CA ALA A 839 -37.37 -23.56 9.80
C ALA A 839 -38.74 -24.26 9.73
N GLU A 840 -39.71 -23.85 10.56
CA GLU A 840 -41.09 -24.34 10.51
C GLU A 840 -41.82 -23.89 9.24
N ALA A 841 -41.49 -22.70 8.70
CA ALA A 841 -41.98 -22.21 7.41
C ALA A 841 -41.54 -23.09 6.25
N GLU A 842 -40.25 -23.41 6.24
CA GLU A 842 -39.60 -24.20 5.21
C GLU A 842 -40.16 -25.63 5.20
N ASP A 843 -40.34 -26.23 6.37
CA ASP A 843 -40.95 -27.55 6.54
C ASP A 843 -42.42 -27.58 6.06
N LYS A 844 -43.15 -26.47 6.24
CA LYS A 844 -44.54 -26.31 5.76
C LYS A 844 -44.63 -25.81 4.31
N ASN A 845 -43.50 -25.63 3.62
CA ASN A 845 -43.40 -25.11 2.25
C ASN A 845 -44.16 -23.77 2.05
N GLN A 846 -44.21 -22.97 3.11
CA GLN A 846 -45.01 -21.74 3.17
C GLN A 846 -44.10 -20.56 2.81
N LYS A 847 -44.13 -20.15 1.54
CA LYS A 847 -43.23 -19.10 0.99
C LYS A 847 -43.51 -17.69 1.50
N ASP A 848 -44.65 -17.46 2.14
CA ASP A 848 -45.09 -16.14 2.62
C ASP A 848 -45.16 -16.08 4.16
N ILE A 849 -44.11 -16.49 4.86
CA ILE A 849 -44.01 -16.16 6.29
C ILE A 849 -43.49 -14.74 6.42
N ASP A 850 -44.34 -13.90 7.00
CA ASP A 850 -44.05 -12.51 7.30
C ASP A 850 -42.97 -12.39 8.40
N MET A 851 -41.70 -12.49 7.98
CA MET A 851 -40.53 -12.27 8.83
C MET A 851 -40.43 -10.82 9.35
N SER A 852 -41.38 -9.93 9.02
CA SER A 852 -41.41 -8.54 9.48
C SER A 852 -41.68 -8.38 10.99
N GLN A 853 -42.03 -9.47 11.69
CA GLN A 853 -42.33 -9.43 13.13
C GLN A 853 -41.09 -9.42 14.02
N HIS A 854 -39.89 -9.55 13.45
CA HIS A 854 -38.68 -9.90 14.19
C HIS A 854 -37.63 -8.79 14.23
N LEU A 855 -36.89 -8.69 15.34
CA LEU A 855 -35.91 -7.63 15.63
C LEU A 855 -34.61 -7.82 14.83
N LYS A 856 -34.31 -6.92 13.90
CA LYS A 856 -33.11 -7.00 13.02
C LYS A 856 -31.81 -6.49 13.65
N LEU A 857 -31.64 -6.63 14.96
CA LEU A 857 -30.54 -5.99 15.69
C LEU A 857 -29.17 -6.55 15.26
N ARG A 858 -28.31 -5.66 14.77
CA ARG A 858 -26.94 -5.95 14.32
C ARG A 858 -25.88 -5.32 15.21
N THR A 859 -26.14 -4.15 15.79
CA THR A 859 -25.12 -3.42 16.56
C THR A 859 -25.68 -2.88 17.88
N ILE A 860 -24.93 -3.06 18.97
CA ILE A 860 -25.19 -2.38 20.24
C ILE A 860 -24.02 -1.45 20.55
N TYR A 861 -24.22 -0.14 20.44
CA TYR A 861 -23.28 0.86 20.94
C TYR A 861 -23.47 1.04 22.44
N GLN A 862 -22.38 0.97 23.18
CA GLN A 862 -22.40 1.00 24.63
C GLN A 862 -21.10 1.62 25.16
N GLY A 863 -21.20 2.37 26.25
CA GLY A 863 -20.04 3.03 26.89
C GLY A 863 -19.48 2.31 28.13
N MET A 864 -19.93 1.10 28.46
CA MET A 864 -19.86 0.51 29.80
C MET A 864 -19.21 -0.87 29.95
N LEU A 865 -19.18 -1.68 28.90
CA LEU A 865 -18.73 -3.06 28.96
C LEU A 865 -17.23 -3.08 29.09
N HIS A 866 -16.79 -3.27 30.33
CA HIS A 866 -15.41 -3.56 30.68
C HIS A 866 -15.34 -4.84 31.50
N GLY A 867 -14.16 -5.45 31.51
CA GLY A 867 -13.88 -6.63 32.34
C GLY A 867 -14.80 -7.82 32.06
N THR A 868 -15.37 -8.39 33.12
CA THR A 868 -16.12 -9.65 33.08
C THR A 868 -17.43 -9.56 32.29
N TRP A 869 -18.10 -8.40 32.28
CA TRP A 869 -19.34 -8.20 31.51
C TRP A 869 -19.07 -8.14 30.01
N GLN A 870 -17.98 -7.49 29.59
CA GLN A 870 -17.56 -7.49 28.19
C GLN A 870 -17.27 -8.90 27.72
N GLN A 871 -16.49 -9.67 28.50
CA GLN A 871 -16.21 -11.07 28.19
C GLN A 871 -17.48 -11.91 28.09
N ARG A 872 -18.45 -11.71 29.00
CA ARG A 872 -19.74 -12.40 28.97
C ARG A 872 -20.53 -12.04 27.72
N ALA A 873 -20.65 -10.75 27.38
CA ALA A 873 -21.34 -10.29 26.18
C ALA A 873 -20.68 -10.83 24.91
N THR A 874 -19.35 -10.74 24.80
CA THR A 874 -18.57 -11.29 23.68
C THR A 874 -18.75 -12.80 23.54
N LYS A 875 -18.81 -13.53 24.66
CA LYS A 875 -19.07 -14.97 24.65
C LYS A 875 -20.49 -15.30 24.20
N LEU A 876 -21.48 -14.50 24.60
CA LEU A 876 -22.89 -14.68 24.20
C LEU A 876 -23.08 -14.44 22.70
N ILE A 877 -22.40 -13.44 22.12
CA ILE A 877 -22.53 -13.13 20.68
C ILE A 877 -21.60 -13.96 19.78
N ALA A 878 -20.74 -14.81 20.35
CA ALA A 878 -19.85 -15.65 19.57
C ALA A 878 -20.64 -16.58 18.66
N GLY A 879 -20.51 -16.42 17.33
CA GLY A 879 -21.29 -17.15 16.33
C GLY A 879 -22.57 -16.47 15.88
N HIS A 880 -22.86 -15.26 16.35
CA HIS A 880 -23.99 -14.44 15.90
C HIS A 880 -23.52 -13.19 15.13
N LEU A 881 -24.39 -12.62 14.28
CA LEU A 881 -24.12 -11.39 13.51
C LEU A 881 -24.14 -10.10 14.37
N LEU A 882 -24.45 -10.23 15.66
CA LEU A 882 -24.52 -9.10 16.59
C LEU A 882 -23.11 -8.60 16.94
N HIS A 883 -22.84 -7.33 16.64
CA HIS A 883 -21.58 -6.67 16.91
C HIS A 883 -21.70 -5.69 18.07
N ILE A 884 -20.73 -5.74 18.99
CA ILE A 884 -20.60 -4.80 20.10
C ILE A 884 -19.22 -4.16 19.96
N PRO A 885 -19.12 -2.91 19.46
CA PRO A 885 -17.84 -2.26 19.25
C PRO A 885 -17.04 -2.21 20.56
N PRO A 886 -15.75 -2.61 20.55
CA PRO A 886 -14.91 -2.50 21.72
C PRO A 886 -14.54 -1.04 21.99
N GLY A 887 -14.55 -0.65 23.27
CA GLY A 887 -14.05 0.64 23.75
C GLY A 887 -15.11 1.57 24.36
N HIS A 888 -14.65 2.51 25.19
CA HIS A 888 -15.43 3.66 25.63
C HIS A 888 -15.53 4.66 24.47
N LEU A 889 -16.47 4.46 23.54
CA LEU A 889 -16.90 5.58 22.72
C LEU A 889 -17.87 6.39 23.60
N ASP A 890 -17.48 7.61 23.99
CA ASP A 890 -18.36 8.53 24.73
C ASP A 890 -19.69 8.74 24.01
N TYR A 891 -19.68 8.62 22.69
CA TYR A 891 -20.85 8.67 21.81
C TYR A 891 -20.52 8.01 20.46
N ARG A 892 -21.54 7.48 19.77
CA ARG A 892 -21.44 7.05 18.36
C ARG A 892 -20.95 8.22 17.52
N PRO A 893 -20.08 8.02 16.50
CA PRO A 893 -19.80 9.06 15.53
C PRO A 893 -21.10 9.61 14.94
N PRO A 894 -21.19 10.92 14.63
CA PRO A 894 -22.37 11.49 13.99
C PRO A 894 -22.76 10.66 12.78
N VAL A 895 -24.07 10.42 12.62
CA VAL A 895 -24.57 9.73 11.44
C VAL A 895 -24.56 10.76 10.32
N PHE A 896 -23.43 10.90 9.64
CA PHE A 896 -23.37 11.70 8.42
C PHE A 896 -24.26 11.00 7.39
N PRO A 897 -25.39 11.59 6.95
CA PRO A 897 -26.02 11.11 5.75
C PRO A 897 -25.00 11.31 4.64
N TRP A 898 -24.59 10.23 3.99
CA TRP A 898 -23.70 10.29 2.83
C TRP A 898 -24.28 11.29 1.81
N PRO A 899 -23.60 12.41 1.49
CA PRO A 899 -23.96 13.20 0.33
C PRO A 899 -23.66 12.44 -0.98
N ASP A 900 -22.89 11.34 -0.93
CA ASP A 900 -22.52 10.51 -2.07
C ASP A 900 -23.21 9.12 -2.10
N ARG A 901 -24.52 9.04 -1.82
CA ARG A 901 -25.33 8.04 -2.54
C ARG A 901 -25.49 8.53 -3.98
N THR A 902 -24.39 8.56 -4.73
CA THR A 902 -24.46 8.51 -6.19
C THR A 902 -25.01 7.11 -6.53
N GLU A 903 -25.92 7.04 -7.51
CA GLU A 903 -26.57 5.79 -7.94
C GLU A 903 -25.56 4.64 -8.17
N GLU A 904 -24.32 4.96 -8.55
CA GLU A 904 -23.21 4.00 -8.74
C GLU A 904 -22.82 3.17 -7.49
N VAL A 905 -23.02 3.68 -6.27
CA VAL A 905 -22.70 2.91 -5.03
C VAL A 905 -23.85 2.00 -4.66
N ALA A 906 -25.09 2.38 -4.98
CA ALA A 906 -26.26 1.53 -4.76
C ALA A 906 -26.23 0.29 -5.66
N ASP A 907 -25.72 0.40 -6.89
CA ASP A 907 -25.54 -0.75 -7.78
C ASP A 907 -24.42 -1.69 -7.30
N ARG A 908 -23.34 -1.16 -6.70
CA ARG A 908 -22.24 -1.98 -6.16
C ARG A 908 -22.60 -2.75 -4.88
N ASP A 909 -23.43 -2.18 -4.02
CA ASP A 909 -23.89 -2.85 -2.80
C ASP A 909 -25.01 -3.87 -3.07
N ASN A 910 -25.64 -3.84 -4.25
CA ASN A 910 -26.56 -4.89 -4.70
C ASN A 910 -25.81 -6.10 -5.32
N ASP A 911 -24.56 -5.92 -5.75
CA ASP A 911 -23.70 -6.96 -6.33
C ASP A 911 -22.75 -7.64 -5.30
N LEU A 912 -22.72 -7.16 -4.06
CA LEU A 912 -22.01 -7.75 -2.90
C LEU A 912 -22.98 -8.44 -1.95
#